data_AF-A0A7C7I4A6-F1
#
_entry.id   AF-A0A7C7I4A6-F1
#
_cell.length_a   1.000
_cell.length_b   1.000
_cell.length_c   1.000
_cell.angle_alpha   90.00
_cell.angle_beta   90.00
_cell.angle_gamma   90.00
#
_symmetry.space_group_name_H-M   'P 1'
#
loop_
_entity.id
_entity.type
_entity.pdbx_description
1 polymer ?
#
loop_
_entity_poly.entity_id
_entity_poly.type
_entity_poly.pdbx_seq_one_letter_code
_entity_poly.pdbx_strand_id
1 'polypeptide(L)'
;MDTNTEARRYFLGMDVGSTTVKMVVVDTKNDEILWQDYQRHETKQPEKCLEFLKRIHADLPAVNSENTRAFITGSGGKNVGRHIGAKFVQEVNAVCLAVEKLYPQAGSVIELGGQDAKIIVFKEDPETGRKKKIPSMNDKCAGGTGAVIDKINAKLRIPPDELCEQGYNGVKLHHVAGKCGVFAETDINSLQKQGIPNDELMASLFEAIVGQNLSVLTRGHTLRPHVLLLGGPNCYVRGMREAWEENIPLIWKEREFPLPEGVDPKSLIRVPDNAQYFAAIGAVEYGYDEDDDVGFYTGYNDLEYYLNVGRLDEKKGTGKGLIDNQEEFQAFIKKYTKEPFIPATFHPGQVVEGFIGLDGGSTSTKGVLLDKDKNILVKAYQLSKGNPIEDTKDIFENLKEQVGMQGATLKVLGVGTTGYAKDVLKDVLGADAAIVETVAHTESALHFYDDVDVICDVGGQDIKIMILNNGKVKDFKLNTQCSAGNGYFLQSTANDFGVQVEDYADTAFKAESMPEFGYGCAVFMQSDIVDFQRQGWQKEEIMAGLANVLPKNIWLYVSQIPNLSKLGTKFILQGGTQHNLAAVKAQVDFIESRYRGKDETPNVIVHDHCGESGAIGAGIEAARLWHNGRETTFIGLEEINDISYKSTTNEGTRCYFCKNKCLRTFIDVKINKPQVEEQVQAQSEPKIEGKKFKS
;
A
#
# COMPACT_ATOMS: atom_id res chain seq x y z
N MET A 1 -6.27 -9.01 58.93
CA MET A 1 -5.07 -9.88 58.98
C MET A 1 -5.58 -11.30 58.89
N ASP A 2 -5.36 -12.13 57.88
CA ASP A 2 -4.74 -12.03 56.55
C ASP A 2 -4.97 -13.43 55.98
N THR A 3 -6.02 -13.65 55.16
CA THR A 3 -6.22 -14.97 54.53
C THR A 3 -6.83 -14.90 53.12
N ASN A 4 -6.89 -13.74 52.47
CA ASN A 4 -7.41 -13.64 51.10
C ASN A 4 -6.54 -12.83 50.13
N THR A 5 -5.37 -12.37 50.58
CA THR A 5 -4.46 -11.51 49.82
C THR A 5 -3.59 -12.27 48.80
N GLU A 6 -3.55 -13.61 48.85
CA GLU A 6 -2.87 -14.41 47.82
C GLU A 6 -3.76 -14.76 46.61
N ALA A 7 -5.09 -14.70 46.76
CA ALA A 7 -6.02 -15.22 45.74
C ALA A 7 -6.11 -14.37 44.46
N ARG A 8 -5.51 -13.17 44.42
CA ARG A 8 -5.65 -12.20 43.30
C ARG A 8 -4.44 -11.28 43.18
N ARG A 9 -3.24 -11.86 43.26
CA ARG A 9 -1.98 -11.11 43.31
C ARG A 9 -1.59 -10.46 41.98
N TYR A 10 -2.01 -11.02 40.84
CA TYR A 10 -1.55 -10.55 39.53
C TYR A 10 -2.69 -10.15 38.61
N PHE A 11 -2.57 -8.99 37.96
CA PHE A 11 -3.47 -8.60 36.86
C PHE A 11 -2.71 -8.65 35.54
N LEU A 12 -3.31 -9.32 34.55
CA LEU A 12 -2.85 -9.40 33.18
C LEU A 12 -3.66 -8.41 32.32
N GLY A 13 -3.00 -7.38 31.82
CA GLY A 13 -3.55 -6.44 30.84
C GLY A 13 -3.14 -6.81 29.43
N MET A 14 -4.09 -6.84 28.50
CA MET A 14 -3.83 -7.23 27.11
C MET A 14 -4.46 -6.21 26.15
N ASP A 15 -3.72 -5.82 25.13
CA ASP A 15 -4.23 -5.10 23.96
C ASP A 15 -3.90 -5.90 22.69
N VAL A 16 -4.94 -6.51 22.12
CA VAL A 16 -4.83 -7.27 20.87
C VAL A 16 -5.29 -6.37 19.74
N GLY A 17 -4.37 -5.55 19.24
CA GLY A 17 -4.58 -4.61 18.14
C GLY A 17 -4.64 -5.28 16.77
N SER A 18 -4.84 -4.47 15.72
CA SER A 18 -4.95 -4.93 14.33
C SER A 18 -3.62 -5.28 13.67
N THR A 19 -2.51 -4.83 14.27
CA THR A 19 -1.14 -5.04 13.77
C THR A 19 -0.22 -5.59 14.85
N THR A 20 -0.49 -5.30 16.13
CA THR A 20 0.38 -5.63 17.26
C THR A 20 -0.40 -6.23 18.42
N VAL A 21 0.27 -7.10 19.18
CA VAL A 21 -0.17 -7.58 20.49
C VAL A 21 0.72 -6.95 21.55
N LYS A 22 0.09 -6.48 22.62
CA LYS A 22 0.76 -5.88 23.77
C LYS A 22 0.20 -6.52 25.04
N MET A 23 1.05 -6.92 25.97
CA MET A 23 0.60 -7.41 27.27
C MET A 23 1.45 -6.84 28.39
N VAL A 24 0.83 -6.66 29.56
CA VAL A 24 1.47 -6.26 30.81
C VAL A 24 0.99 -7.17 31.94
N VAL A 25 1.89 -7.53 32.85
CA VAL A 25 1.55 -8.21 34.11
C VAL A 25 1.87 -7.27 35.26
N VAL A 26 0.89 -6.99 36.13
CA VAL A 26 1.02 -6.08 37.26
C VAL A 26 0.83 -6.83 38.57
N ASP A 27 1.73 -6.62 39.54
CA ASP A 27 1.53 -7.07 40.93
C ASP A 27 0.60 -6.07 41.64
N THR A 28 -0.56 -6.54 42.07
CA THR A 28 -1.61 -5.70 42.67
C THR A 28 -1.23 -5.15 44.04
N LYS A 29 -0.16 -5.68 44.67
CA LYS A 29 0.29 -5.23 45.99
C LYS A 29 1.00 -3.89 45.95
N ASN A 30 1.81 -3.66 44.91
CA ASN A 30 2.66 -2.48 44.78
C ASN A 30 2.44 -1.73 43.45
N ASP A 31 1.53 -2.22 42.61
CA ASP A 31 1.18 -1.63 41.32
C ASP A 31 2.37 -1.61 40.33
N GLU A 32 3.30 -2.56 40.49
CA GLU A 32 4.50 -2.69 39.67
C GLU A 32 4.25 -3.57 38.44
N ILE A 33 4.69 -3.10 37.27
CA ILE A 33 4.70 -3.91 36.04
C ILE A 33 5.86 -4.91 36.12
N LEU A 34 5.54 -6.19 36.32
CA LEU A 34 6.51 -7.28 36.41
C LEU A 34 6.95 -7.82 35.04
N TRP A 35 6.08 -7.71 34.04
CA TRP A 35 6.34 -8.19 32.68
C TRP A 35 5.62 -7.30 31.68
N GLN A 36 6.26 -7.02 30.55
CA GLN A 36 5.61 -6.35 29.42
C GLN A 36 6.31 -6.73 28.11
N ASP A 37 5.54 -6.84 27.03
CA ASP A 37 6.08 -7.00 25.68
C ASP A 37 5.11 -6.44 24.63
N TYR A 38 5.67 -5.92 23.54
CA TYR A 38 4.98 -5.31 22.41
C TYR A 38 5.56 -5.90 21.12
N GLN A 39 4.77 -6.66 20.37
CA GLN A 39 5.22 -7.23 19.11
C GLN A 39 4.16 -7.15 18.02
N ARG A 40 4.62 -7.01 16.77
CA ARG A 40 3.76 -7.25 15.60
C ARG A 40 3.35 -8.72 15.59
N HIS A 41 2.06 -8.98 15.34
CA HIS A 41 1.55 -10.35 15.31
C HIS A 41 1.59 -10.97 13.92
N GLU A 42 1.96 -10.19 12.88
CA GLU A 42 2.07 -10.67 11.48
C GLU A 42 0.84 -11.50 11.07
N THR A 43 -0.35 -10.95 11.37
CA THR A 43 -1.66 -11.54 11.07
C THR A 43 -2.06 -12.78 11.87
N LYS A 44 -1.24 -13.18 12.85
CA LYS A 44 -1.46 -14.33 13.73
C LYS A 44 -1.81 -13.89 15.15
N GLN A 45 -2.92 -13.16 15.32
CA GLN A 45 -3.27 -12.56 16.62
C GLN A 45 -3.38 -13.62 17.74
N PRO A 46 -4.15 -14.72 17.58
CA PRO A 46 -4.29 -15.69 18.66
C PRO A 46 -2.99 -16.47 18.95
N GLU A 47 -2.18 -16.78 17.93
CA GLU A 47 -0.89 -17.44 18.07
C GLU A 47 0.11 -16.57 18.81
N LYS A 48 0.19 -15.28 18.47
CA LYS A 48 1.07 -14.34 19.18
C LYS A 48 0.62 -14.14 20.62
N CYS A 49 -0.69 -14.16 20.89
CA CYS A 49 -1.20 -14.15 22.25
C CYS A 49 -0.80 -15.43 23.02
N LEU A 50 -0.93 -16.60 22.40
CA LEU A 50 -0.50 -17.87 23.01
C LEU A 50 1.01 -17.86 23.32
N GLU A 51 1.83 -17.35 22.40
CA GLU A 51 3.28 -17.20 22.61
C GLU A 51 3.58 -16.33 23.84
N PHE A 52 2.94 -15.17 23.96
CA PHE A 52 3.12 -14.27 25.10
C PHE A 52 2.67 -14.91 26.40
N LEU A 53 1.51 -15.59 26.42
CA LEU A 53 1.02 -16.27 27.61
C LEU A 53 1.97 -17.38 28.08
N LYS A 54 2.51 -18.18 27.14
CA LYS A 54 3.52 -19.20 27.45
C LYS A 54 4.80 -18.59 28.01
N ARG A 55 5.26 -17.47 27.44
CA ARG A 55 6.43 -16.73 27.94
C ARG A 55 6.20 -16.17 29.33
N ILE A 56 5.03 -15.57 29.60
CA ILE A 56 4.65 -15.09 30.93
C ILE A 56 4.71 -16.23 31.96
N HIS A 57 4.17 -17.41 31.63
CA HIS A 57 4.21 -18.58 32.52
C HIS A 57 5.63 -19.10 32.77
N ALA A 58 6.52 -18.98 31.79
CA ALA A 58 7.93 -19.37 31.92
C ALA A 58 8.76 -18.34 32.72
N ASP A 59 8.58 -17.05 32.42
CA ASP A 59 9.33 -15.94 33.00
C ASP A 59 8.85 -15.62 34.43
N LEU A 60 7.54 -15.78 34.68
CA LEU A 60 6.88 -15.53 35.97
C LEU A 60 6.08 -16.77 36.44
N PRO A 61 6.73 -17.84 36.94
CA PRO A 61 6.05 -19.07 37.39
C PRO A 61 5.01 -18.86 38.51
N ALA A 62 5.07 -17.73 39.19
CA ALA A 62 4.10 -17.36 40.22
C ALA A 62 2.74 -16.93 39.63
N VAL A 63 2.67 -16.55 38.35
CA VAL A 63 1.44 -16.16 37.65
C VAL A 63 0.72 -17.43 37.19
N ASN A 64 -0.45 -17.71 37.74
CA ASN A 64 -1.25 -18.89 37.38
C ASN A 64 -2.76 -18.60 37.46
N SER A 65 -3.59 -19.56 37.05
CA SER A 65 -5.05 -19.40 37.01
C SER A 65 -5.72 -19.22 38.37
N GLU A 66 -5.06 -19.57 39.48
CA GLU A 66 -5.63 -19.45 40.83
C GLU A 66 -5.45 -18.05 41.44
N ASN A 67 -4.48 -17.27 40.94
CA ASN A 67 -4.11 -15.98 41.53
C ASN A 67 -4.05 -14.82 40.53
N THR A 68 -4.55 -15.02 39.31
CA THR A 68 -4.47 -14.04 38.22
C THR A 68 -5.85 -13.65 37.69
N ARG A 69 -6.06 -12.34 37.50
CA ARG A 69 -7.18 -11.79 36.71
C ARG A 69 -6.68 -11.25 35.38
N ALA A 70 -7.45 -11.41 34.32
CA ALA A 70 -7.11 -10.98 32.96
C ALA A 70 -8.16 -10.02 32.39
N PHE A 71 -7.67 -8.93 31.82
CA PHE A 71 -8.46 -7.88 31.19
C PHE A 71 -7.89 -7.58 29.82
N ILE A 72 -8.75 -7.57 28.81
CA ILE A 72 -8.34 -7.53 27.41
C ILE A 72 -9.09 -6.46 26.65
N THR A 73 -8.36 -5.74 25.80
CA THR A 73 -8.92 -4.76 24.89
C THR A 73 -8.37 -4.96 23.48
N GLY A 74 -8.64 -4.00 22.60
CA GLY A 74 -8.24 -4.05 21.21
C GLY A 74 -9.19 -4.86 20.34
N SER A 75 -8.93 -4.75 19.05
CA SER A 75 -9.75 -5.27 17.97
C SER A 75 -9.88 -6.80 17.95
N GLY A 76 -8.81 -7.53 18.25
CA GLY A 76 -8.81 -8.99 18.39
C GLY A 76 -9.17 -9.48 19.80
N GLY A 77 -9.39 -8.56 20.75
CA GLY A 77 -9.49 -8.88 22.17
C GLY A 77 -10.64 -9.80 22.54
N LYS A 78 -11.81 -9.67 21.89
CA LYS A 78 -12.97 -10.52 22.17
C LYS A 78 -12.74 -11.99 21.76
N ASN A 79 -12.12 -12.23 20.60
CA ASN A 79 -11.87 -13.59 20.14
C ASN A 79 -10.87 -14.29 21.07
N VAL A 80 -9.75 -13.64 21.39
CA VAL A 80 -8.76 -14.24 22.30
C VAL A 80 -9.33 -14.37 23.72
N GLY A 81 -10.02 -13.34 24.22
CA GLY A 81 -10.47 -13.25 25.61
C GLY A 81 -11.39 -14.40 26.04
N ARG A 82 -12.30 -14.85 25.16
CA ARG A 82 -13.24 -15.96 25.47
C ARG A 82 -12.53 -17.28 25.77
N HIS A 83 -11.31 -17.47 25.27
CA HIS A 83 -10.53 -18.70 25.44
C HIS A 83 -9.58 -18.66 26.65
N ILE A 84 -9.47 -17.53 27.34
CA ILE A 84 -8.55 -17.37 28.48
C ILE A 84 -9.25 -16.81 29.72
N GLY A 85 -10.58 -16.67 29.67
CA GLY A 85 -11.40 -16.10 30.75
C GLY A 85 -11.23 -14.58 30.95
N ALA A 86 -10.59 -13.88 30.00
CA ALA A 86 -10.33 -12.45 30.14
C ALA A 86 -11.60 -11.62 29.93
N LYS A 87 -11.78 -10.60 30.78
CA LYS A 87 -12.87 -9.63 30.64
C LYS A 87 -12.54 -8.62 29.53
N PHE A 88 -13.42 -8.50 28.54
CA PHE A 88 -13.26 -7.49 27.50
C PHE A 88 -13.54 -6.08 28.04
N VAL A 89 -12.62 -5.16 27.79
CA VAL A 89 -12.69 -3.74 28.13
C VAL A 89 -12.71 -2.92 26.85
N GLN A 90 -13.59 -1.93 26.78
CA GLN A 90 -13.62 -1.02 25.63
C GLN A 90 -12.35 -0.16 25.61
N GLU A 91 -11.66 -0.11 24.47
CA GLU A 91 -10.30 0.46 24.33
C GLU A 91 -10.21 1.94 24.72
N VAL A 92 -11.15 2.78 24.29
CA VAL A 92 -11.17 4.21 24.66
C VAL A 92 -11.31 4.36 26.17
N ASN A 93 -12.12 3.53 26.82
CA ASN A 93 -12.26 3.53 28.27
C ASN A 93 -10.95 3.10 28.96
N ALA A 94 -10.33 2.01 28.49
CA ALA A 94 -9.05 1.54 29.00
C ALA A 94 -8.00 2.66 28.94
N VAL A 95 -7.79 3.26 27.77
CA VAL A 95 -6.84 4.37 27.58
C VAL A 95 -7.15 5.54 28.51
N CYS A 96 -8.43 5.90 28.68
CA CYS A 96 -8.80 6.96 29.63
C CYS A 96 -8.37 6.63 31.07
N LEU A 97 -8.58 5.40 31.54
CA LEU A 97 -8.24 4.99 32.90
C LEU A 97 -6.72 5.07 33.13
N ALA A 98 -5.91 4.58 32.19
CA ALA A 98 -4.46 4.69 32.26
C ALA A 98 -3.99 6.15 32.28
N VAL A 99 -4.59 7.02 31.46
CA VAL A 99 -4.26 8.45 31.40
C VAL A 99 -4.64 9.16 32.70
N GLU A 100 -5.83 8.89 33.24
CA GLU A 100 -6.30 9.53 34.48
C GLU A 100 -5.43 9.15 35.69
N LYS A 101 -4.91 7.92 35.73
CA LYS A 101 -3.99 7.46 36.77
C LYS A 101 -2.58 8.03 36.62
N LEU A 102 -1.98 7.87 35.44
CA LEU A 102 -0.55 8.15 35.24
C LEU A 102 -0.27 9.63 34.90
N TYR A 103 -1.24 10.32 34.29
CA TYR A 103 -1.11 11.70 33.82
C TYR A 103 -2.39 12.49 34.11
N PRO A 104 -2.74 12.70 35.40
CA PRO A 104 -3.98 13.36 35.81
C PRO A 104 -4.12 14.80 35.33
N GLN A 105 -3.04 15.45 34.90
CA GLN A 105 -3.03 16.79 34.28
C GLN A 105 -3.35 16.80 32.79
N ALA A 106 -3.38 15.63 32.12
CA ALA A 106 -3.62 15.55 30.69
C ALA A 106 -4.96 16.20 30.31
N GLY A 107 -4.89 17.12 29.34
CA GLY A 107 -6.06 17.79 28.77
C GLY A 107 -6.52 17.13 27.48
N SER A 108 -5.63 16.47 26.76
CA SER A 108 -5.97 15.73 25.54
C SER A 108 -5.03 14.55 25.31
N VAL A 109 -5.53 13.56 24.59
CA VAL A 109 -4.79 12.37 24.18
C VAL A 109 -4.98 12.18 22.69
N ILE A 110 -3.89 11.86 22.00
CA ILE A 110 -3.87 11.46 20.60
C ILE A 110 -3.21 10.09 20.54
N GLU A 111 -3.97 9.06 20.20
CA GLU A 111 -3.44 7.71 20.01
C GLU A 111 -3.45 7.37 18.53
N LEU A 112 -2.29 6.96 18.00
CA LEU A 112 -2.17 6.48 16.64
C LEU A 112 -1.94 4.97 16.63
N GLY A 113 -2.90 4.21 16.12
CA GLY A 113 -2.83 2.78 15.95
C GLY A 113 -2.41 2.38 14.53
N GLY A 114 -2.42 1.07 14.27
CA GLY A 114 -2.19 0.54 12.93
C GLY A 114 -3.32 0.91 11.97
N GLN A 115 -4.56 0.58 12.31
CA GLN A 115 -5.74 0.79 11.43
C GLN A 115 -6.74 1.83 11.96
N ASP A 116 -6.50 2.37 13.15
CA ASP A 116 -7.33 3.40 13.75
C ASP A 116 -6.48 4.54 14.34
N ALA A 117 -7.13 5.67 14.58
CA ALA A 117 -6.60 6.79 15.33
C ALA A 117 -7.68 7.34 16.26
N LYS A 118 -7.27 7.88 17.40
CA LYS A 118 -8.17 8.32 18.45
C LYS A 118 -7.71 9.67 19.00
N ILE A 119 -8.67 10.58 19.18
CA ILE A 119 -8.46 11.81 19.95
C ILE A 119 -9.47 11.83 21.10
N ILE A 120 -8.97 12.06 22.30
CA ILE A 120 -9.78 12.18 23.51
C ILE A 120 -9.50 13.55 24.11
N VAL A 121 -10.53 14.39 24.23
CA VAL A 121 -10.43 15.69 24.91
C VAL A 121 -11.06 15.58 26.29
N PHE A 122 -10.31 15.93 27.33
CA PHE A 122 -10.77 15.94 28.71
C PHE A 122 -11.22 17.35 29.07
N LYS A 123 -12.53 17.56 29.22
CA LYS A 123 -13.10 18.84 29.64
C LYS A 123 -13.54 18.73 31.09
N GLU A 124 -12.93 19.52 31.96
CA GLU A 124 -13.38 19.64 33.33
C GLU A 124 -14.77 20.28 33.41
N ASP A 125 -15.64 19.65 34.19
CA ASP A 125 -16.96 20.17 34.53
C ASP A 125 -16.80 21.21 35.64
N PRO A 126 -17.20 22.48 35.42
CA PRO A 126 -16.98 23.55 36.39
C PRO A 126 -17.69 23.37 37.73
N GLU A 127 -18.77 22.57 37.77
CA GLU A 127 -19.59 22.38 38.98
C GLU A 127 -19.12 21.18 39.81
N THR A 128 -18.68 20.12 39.14
CA THR A 128 -18.33 18.85 39.79
C THR A 128 -16.83 18.57 39.86
N GLY A 129 -16.00 19.32 39.12
CA GLY A 129 -14.56 19.06 38.95
C GLY A 129 -14.26 17.76 38.19
N ARG A 130 -15.28 17.04 37.70
CA ARG A 130 -15.10 15.79 36.97
C ARG A 130 -14.70 16.07 35.53
N LYS A 131 -13.76 15.28 35.00
CA LYS A 131 -13.39 15.36 33.58
C LYS A 131 -14.42 14.65 32.70
N LYS A 132 -15.15 15.41 31.91
CA LYS A 132 -15.93 14.90 30.79
C LYS A 132 -14.99 14.46 29.66
N LYS A 133 -15.06 13.17 29.32
CA LYS A 133 -14.31 12.53 28.24
C LYS A 133 -15.06 12.76 26.92
N ILE A 134 -14.42 13.40 25.94
CA ILE A 134 -14.97 13.60 24.59
C ILE A 134 -14.11 12.81 23.61
N PRO A 135 -14.42 11.52 23.37
CA PRO A 135 -13.67 10.69 22.45
C PRO A 135 -14.15 10.85 21.01
N SER A 136 -13.22 10.68 20.08
CA SER A 136 -13.45 10.65 18.65
C SER A 136 -12.46 9.69 18.02
N MET A 137 -12.93 8.85 17.11
CA MET A 137 -12.12 7.82 16.48
C MET A 137 -12.53 7.60 15.03
N ASN A 138 -11.58 7.18 14.21
CA ASN A 138 -11.80 6.59 12.88
C ASN A 138 -11.44 5.10 12.93
N ASP A 139 -12.43 4.24 12.72
CA ASP A 139 -12.30 2.78 12.72
C ASP A 139 -12.44 2.16 11.32
N LYS A 140 -12.92 2.94 10.34
CA LYS A 140 -13.21 2.46 8.97
C LYS A 140 -12.33 3.08 7.89
N CYS A 141 -11.52 4.07 8.22
CA CYS A 141 -10.64 4.73 7.27
C CYS A 141 -9.21 4.72 7.78
N ALA A 142 -8.36 3.90 7.15
CA ALA A 142 -6.91 3.90 7.38
C ALA A 142 -6.24 5.22 6.97
N GLY A 143 -6.95 6.13 6.29
CA GLY A 143 -6.44 7.46 5.97
C GLY A 143 -6.08 8.22 7.25
N GLY A 144 -4.78 8.40 7.48
CA GLY A 144 -4.25 9.06 8.67
C GLY A 144 -3.84 8.12 9.81
N THR A 145 -3.57 6.83 9.56
CA THR A 145 -3.12 5.86 10.59
C THR A 145 -1.74 5.28 10.30
N GLY A 146 -1.19 4.48 11.23
CA GLY A 146 0.13 3.84 11.07
C GLY A 146 0.24 2.92 9.83
N ALA A 147 -0.86 2.31 9.38
CA ALA A 147 -0.88 1.47 8.19
C ALA A 147 -0.55 2.23 6.90
N VAL A 148 -0.78 3.55 6.85
CA VAL A 148 -0.35 4.37 5.70
C VAL A 148 1.16 4.57 5.75
N ILE A 149 1.72 4.81 6.94
CA ILE A 149 3.17 4.93 7.15
C ILE A 149 3.86 3.64 6.70
N ASP A 150 3.38 2.48 7.16
CA ASP A 150 3.96 1.18 6.80
C ASP A 150 3.97 0.95 5.28
N LYS A 151 2.87 1.25 4.59
CA LYS A 151 2.76 1.08 3.12
C LYS A 151 3.69 2.00 2.36
N ILE A 152 3.70 3.28 2.71
CA ILE A 152 4.58 4.25 2.05
C ILE A 152 6.04 3.89 2.34
N ASN A 153 6.37 3.50 3.58
CA ASN A 153 7.70 3.04 3.94
C ASN A 153 8.16 1.84 3.09
N ALA A 154 7.32 0.81 2.98
CA ALA A 154 7.59 -0.37 2.15
C ALA A 154 7.81 0.01 0.67
N LYS A 155 7.09 1.02 0.19
CA LYS A 155 7.19 1.51 -1.18
C LYS A 155 8.45 2.32 -1.44
N LEU A 156 8.82 3.19 -0.52
CA LEU A 156 10.06 3.96 -0.55
C LEU A 156 11.29 3.09 -0.23
N ARG A 157 11.06 1.83 0.19
CA ARG A 157 12.09 0.84 0.56
C ARG A 157 13.02 1.36 1.65
N ILE A 158 12.47 2.13 2.59
CA ILE A 158 13.22 2.65 3.73
C ILE A 158 13.33 1.53 4.78
N PRO A 159 14.54 1.18 5.23
CA PRO A 159 14.74 0.21 6.31
C PRO A 159 13.95 0.57 7.58
N PRO A 160 13.37 -0.39 8.32
CA PRO A 160 12.56 -0.11 9.50
C PRO A 160 13.29 0.68 10.61
N ASP A 161 14.59 0.48 10.76
CA ASP A 161 15.46 1.22 11.67
C ASP A 161 15.64 2.68 11.22
N GLU A 162 15.75 2.92 9.91
CA GLU A 162 15.81 4.28 9.36
C GLU A 162 14.47 5.02 9.40
N LEU A 163 13.33 4.31 9.37
CA LEU A 163 11.99 4.92 9.48
C LEU A 163 11.84 5.68 10.80
N CYS A 164 12.35 5.11 11.89
CA CYS A 164 12.26 5.72 13.23
C CYS A 164 13.01 7.05 13.31
N GLU A 165 14.06 7.20 12.50
CA GLU A 165 14.94 8.37 12.44
C GLU A 165 14.52 9.43 11.42
N GLN A 166 13.52 9.15 10.58
CA GLN A 166 13.00 10.13 9.63
C GLN A 166 12.52 11.38 10.37
N GLY A 167 13.07 12.54 9.98
CA GLY A 167 12.75 13.84 10.55
C GLY A 167 11.60 14.53 9.84
N TYR A 168 11.11 15.58 10.48
CA TYR A 168 10.14 16.54 9.93
C TYR A 168 10.71 17.96 9.98
N ASN A 169 11.41 18.31 11.07
CA ASN A 169 11.95 19.65 11.26
C ASN A 169 13.06 19.98 10.26
N GLY A 170 12.96 21.15 9.62
CA GLY A 170 13.94 21.59 8.62
C GLY A 170 13.89 20.82 7.30
N VAL A 171 12.95 19.88 7.16
CA VAL A 171 12.70 19.12 5.93
C VAL A 171 11.67 19.87 5.10
N LYS A 172 11.85 19.86 3.78
CA LYS A 172 10.94 20.53 2.87
C LYS A 172 9.69 19.70 2.63
N LEU A 173 8.52 20.32 2.81
CA LEU A 173 7.22 19.66 2.66
C LEU A 173 6.63 19.85 1.26
N HIS A 174 5.96 18.82 0.78
CA HIS A 174 5.19 18.77 -0.47
C HIS A 174 3.73 18.48 -0.16
N HIS A 175 2.84 18.86 -1.07
CA HIS A 175 1.43 18.57 -0.90
C HIS A 175 1.16 17.08 -1.11
N VAL A 176 0.67 16.43 -0.06
CA VAL A 176 0.21 15.03 -0.06
C VAL A 176 -1.21 14.99 0.53
N ALA A 177 -2.13 14.31 -0.14
CA ALA A 177 -3.51 14.18 0.31
C ALA A 177 -3.62 13.28 1.56
N GLY A 178 -3.92 13.85 2.73
CA GLY A 178 -4.06 13.10 3.98
C GLY A 178 -5.38 12.33 4.16
N LYS A 179 -6.41 12.59 3.35
CA LYS A 179 -7.77 12.05 3.56
C LYS A 179 -7.90 10.54 3.34
N CYS A 180 -7.11 9.96 2.44
CA CYS A 180 -7.14 8.55 2.10
C CYS A 180 -5.73 8.07 1.83
N GLY A 181 -5.34 6.92 2.41
CA GLY A 181 -4.03 6.31 2.16
C GLY A 181 -3.74 6.06 0.69
N VAL A 182 -4.77 5.77 -0.12
CA VAL A 182 -4.63 5.57 -1.59
C VAL A 182 -4.23 6.85 -2.30
N PHE A 183 -4.81 8.00 -1.92
CA PHE A 183 -4.44 9.29 -2.50
C PHE A 183 -3.06 9.73 -2.03
N ALA A 184 -2.75 9.55 -0.74
CA ALA A 184 -1.41 9.78 -0.21
C ALA A 184 -0.37 8.97 -1.01
N GLU A 185 -0.64 7.69 -1.24
CA GLU A 185 0.23 6.82 -2.03
C GLU A 185 0.38 7.28 -3.48
N THR A 186 -0.71 7.71 -4.12
CA THR A 186 -0.67 8.22 -5.49
C THR A 186 0.19 9.49 -5.60
N ASP A 187 0.01 10.42 -4.65
CA ASP A 187 0.78 11.66 -4.58
C ASP A 187 2.27 11.37 -4.34
N ILE A 188 2.58 10.50 -3.37
CA ILE A 188 3.96 10.09 -3.07
C ILE A 188 4.64 9.46 -4.29
N ASN A 189 3.95 8.61 -5.07
CA ASN A 189 4.54 8.03 -6.29
C ASN A 189 4.85 9.10 -7.33
N SER A 190 3.94 10.05 -7.51
CA SER A 190 4.14 11.13 -8.47
C SER A 190 5.37 11.96 -8.07
N LEU A 191 5.50 12.29 -6.78
CA LEU A 191 6.64 13.03 -6.25
C LEU A 191 7.94 12.23 -6.34
N GLN A 192 7.91 10.94 -6.01
CA GLN A 192 9.08 10.05 -6.13
C GLN A 192 9.59 9.99 -7.58
N LYS A 193 8.68 9.87 -8.56
CA LYS A 193 9.02 9.89 -9.99
C LYS A 193 9.56 11.23 -10.48
N GLN A 194 9.27 12.31 -9.77
CA GLN A 194 9.87 13.63 -10.01
C GLN A 194 11.26 13.78 -9.35
N GLY A 195 11.76 12.72 -8.70
CA GLY A 195 13.06 12.69 -8.04
C GLY A 195 13.09 13.39 -6.69
N ILE A 196 11.94 13.53 -6.01
CA ILE A 196 11.90 14.04 -4.62
C ILE A 196 12.49 12.98 -3.67
N PRO A 197 13.39 13.38 -2.74
CA PRO A 197 14.06 12.43 -1.85
C PRO A 197 13.12 11.87 -0.77
N ASN A 198 13.45 10.67 -0.28
CA ASN A 198 12.61 9.90 0.63
C ASN A 198 12.28 10.61 1.96
N ASP A 199 13.21 11.40 2.50
CA ASP A 199 13.01 12.18 3.71
C ASP A 199 11.96 13.29 3.53
N GLU A 200 12.01 14.03 2.41
CA GLU A 200 10.97 15.00 2.04
C GLU A 200 9.60 14.33 1.83
N LEU A 201 9.59 13.13 1.22
CA LEU A 201 8.35 12.35 1.03
C LEU A 201 7.74 11.90 2.36
N MET A 202 8.56 11.39 3.29
CA MET A 202 8.10 10.95 4.61
C MET A 202 7.65 12.12 5.49
N ALA A 203 8.38 13.23 5.51
CA ALA A 203 7.97 14.44 6.23
C ALA A 203 6.62 14.99 5.72
N SER A 204 6.43 14.98 4.39
CA SER A 204 5.17 15.36 3.75
C SER A 204 4.01 14.42 4.10
N LEU A 205 4.30 13.12 4.25
CA LEU A 205 3.31 12.15 4.72
C LEU A 205 2.92 12.40 6.18
N PHE A 206 3.89 12.67 7.06
CA PHE A 206 3.61 13.00 8.47
C PHE A 206 2.75 14.24 8.59
N GLU A 207 3.06 15.30 7.82
CA GLU A 207 2.23 16.51 7.72
C GLU A 207 0.79 16.17 7.32
N ALA A 208 0.62 15.37 6.27
CA ALA A 208 -0.68 14.98 5.76
C ALA A 208 -1.50 14.17 6.79
N ILE A 209 -0.85 13.25 7.53
CA ILE A 209 -1.47 12.44 8.57
C ILE A 209 -1.90 13.32 9.76
N VAL A 210 -1.02 14.19 10.25
CA VAL A 210 -1.31 15.07 11.39
C VAL A 210 -2.42 16.06 11.04
N GLY A 211 -2.33 16.73 9.89
CA GLY A 211 -3.35 17.67 9.43
C GLY A 211 -4.73 17.00 9.26
N GLN A 212 -4.76 15.78 8.72
CA GLN A 212 -5.99 15.01 8.59
C GLN A 212 -6.63 14.69 9.96
N ASN A 213 -5.83 14.19 10.91
CA ASN A 213 -6.31 13.84 12.24
C ASN A 213 -6.83 15.09 12.98
N LEU A 214 -6.10 16.21 12.93
CA LEU A 214 -6.53 17.48 13.51
C LEU A 214 -7.82 18.00 12.86
N SER A 215 -7.96 17.88 11.54
CA SER A 215 -9.15 18.35 10.84
C SER A 215 -10.40 17.49 11.10
N VAL A 216 -10.25 16.17 11.25
CA VAL A 216 -11.39 15.24 11.29
C VAL A 216 -11.71 14.76 12.70
N LEU A 217 -10.71 14.34 13.47
CA LEU A 217 -10.95 13.69 14.77
C LEU A 217 -11.21 14.68 15.88
N THR A 218 -10.78 15.93 15.77
CA THR A 218 -11.10 16.95 16.78
C THR A 218 -12.59 17.31 16.80
N ARG A 219 -13.33 17.07 15.71
CA ARG A 219 -14.78 17.35 15.57
C ARG A 219 -15.19 18.74 16.05
N GLY A 220 -14.34 19.73 15.76
CA GLY A 220 -14.58 21.13 16.15
C GLY A 220 -14.10 21.49 17.55
N HIS A 221 -13.69 20.53 18.38
CA HIS A 221 -13.02 20.82 19.65
C HIS A 221 -11.59 21.30 19.44
N THR A 222 -11.11 22.18 20.31
CA THR A 222 -9.68 22.51 20.38
C THR A 222 -9.04 21.56 21.38
N LEU A 223 -7.90 20.97 21.02
CA LEU A 223 -7.10 20.17 21.96
C LEU A 223 -6.73 21.03 23.16
N ARG A 224 -6.73 20.45 24.36
CA ARG A 224 -6.35 21.13 25.59
C ARG A 224 -4.88 20.85 25.92
N PRO A 225 -4.17 21.80 26.57
CA PRO A 225 -2.79 21.63 27.01
C PRO A 225 -2.52 20.34 27.77
N HIS A 226 -1.25 19.93 27.83
CA HIS A 226 -0.82 18.62 28.31
C HIS A 226 -1.40 17.51 27.42
N VAL A 227 -1.03 17.57 26.13
CA VAL A 227 -1.38 16.59 25.12
C VAL A 227 -0.45 15.39 25.23
N LEU A 228 -1.02 14.20 25.37
CA LEU A 228 -0.27 12.95 25.32
C LEU A 228 -0.35 12.34 23.92
N LEU A 229 0.80 11.99 23.35
CA LEU A 229 0.88 11.20 22.13
C LEU A 229 1.12 9.73 22.49
N LEU A 230 0.18 8.87 22.13
CA LEU A 230 0.17 7.44 22.44
C LEU A 230 0.20 6.59 21.17
N GLY A 231 0.50 5.30 21.33
CA GLY A 231 0.52 4.33 20.23
C GLY A 231 1.86 4.25 19.50
N GLY A 232 2.03 3.18 18.72
CA GLY A 232 3.31 2.79 18.12
C GLY A 232 3.97 3.89 17.28
N PRO A 233 3.29 4.44 16.25
CA PRO A 233 3.83 5.51 15.42
C PRO A 233 4.31 6.73 16.21
N ASN A 234 3.53 7.19 17.19
CA ASN A 234 3.93 8.32 18.04
C ASN A 234 5.09 7.98 18.97
N CYS A 235 5.24 6.71 19.37
CA CYS A 235 6.33 6.24 20.22
C CYS A 235 7.66 6.13 19.46
N TYR A 236 7.62 5.53 18.26
CA TYR A 236 8.83 5.09 17.57
C TYR A 236 9.26 6.00 16.41
N VAL A 237 8.34 6.78 15.79
CA VAL A 237 8.68 7.60 14.62
C VAL A 237 8.92 9.05 15.04
N ARG A 238 10.18 9.51 14.94
CA ARG A 238 10.58 10.87 15.33
C ARG A 238 9.80 11.95 14.58
N GLY A 239 9.75 11.87 13.25
CA GLY A 239 9.07 12.86 12.41
C GLY A 239 7.58 12.99 12.69
N MET A 240 6.90 11.91 13.12
CA MET A 240 5.50 11.99 13.56
C MET A 240 5.34 12.86 14.82
N ARG A 241 6.23 12.70 15.81
CA ARG A 241 6.23 13.52 17.03
C ARG A 241 6.49 14.98 16.70
N GLU A 242 7.52 15.25 15.91
CA GLU A 242 7.87 16.60 15.44
C GLU A 242 6.69 17.24 14.68
N ALA A 243 6.01 16.51 13.80
CA ALA A 243 4.86 17.01 13.07
C ALA A 243 3.70 17.41 14.00
N TRP A 244 3.42 16.63 15.06
CA TRP A 244 2.45 17.01 16.09
C TRP A 244 2.86 18.26 16.87
N GLU A 245 4.13 18.32 17.27
CA GLU A 245 4.72 19.44 18.01
C GLU A 245 4.67 20.77 17.21
N GLU A 246 4.76 20.72 15.90
CA GLU A 246 4.65 21.90 15.04
C GLU A 246 3.18 22.28 14.77
N ASN A 247 2.30 21.32 14.53
CA ASN A 247 0.93 21.59 14.09
C ASN A 247 -0.04 21.94 15.23
N ILE A 248 0.08 21.32 16.42
CA ILE A 248 -0.84 21.60 17.53
C ILE A 248 -0.77 23.07 17.98
N PRO A 249 0.42 23.68 18.16
CA PRO A 249 0.51 25.10 18.53
C PRO A 249 -0.09 26.04 17.50
N LEU A 250 -0.03 25.71 16.20
CA LEU A 250 -0.67 26.51 15.15
C LEU A 250 -2.19 26.56 15.34
N ILE A 251 -2.83 25.43 15.69
CA ILE A 251 -4.27 25.38 15.98
C ILE A 251 -4.61 26.18 17.24
N TRP A 252 -3.79 26.11 18.31
CA TRP A 252 -4.00 26.93 19.50
C TRP A 252 -3.93 28.41 19.18
N LYS A 253 -2.96 28.82 18.37
CA LYS A 253 -2.80 30.20 17.92
C LYS A 253 -3.95 30.67 17.03
N GLU A 254 -4.34 29.87 16.04
CA GLU A 254 -5.45 30.17 15.12
C GLU A 254 -6.77 30.35 15.88
N ARG A 255 -7.00 29.54 16.92
CA ARG A 255 -8.22 29.57 17.72
C ARG A 255 -8.15 30.43 18.97
N GLU A 256 -7.07 31.19 19.15
CA GLU A 256 -6.82 32.04 20.32
C GLU A 256 -7.01 31.29 21.66
N PHE A 257 -6.59 30.02 21.70
CA PHE A 257 -6.76 29.19 22.89
C PHE A 257 -5.78 29.62 23.99
N PRO A 258 -6.24 29.84 25.25
CA PRO A 258 -5.37 30.30 26.32
C PRO A 258 -4.35 29.23 26.72
N LEU A 259 -3.07 29.60 26.70
CA LEU A 259 -1.95 28.76 27.13
C LEU A 259 -1.30 29.34 28.40
N PRO A 260 -0.64 28.52 29.24
CA PRO A 260 0.14 29.02 30.38
C PRO A 260 1.19 30.05 29.95
N GLU A 261 1.28 31.16 30.67
CA GLU A 261 2.21 32.25 30.35
C GLU A 261 3.68 31.81 30.55
N GLY A 262 4.55 32.19 29.62
CA GLY A 262 5.99 31.88 29.69
C GLY A 262 6.36 30.42 29.40
N VAL A 263 5.41 29.57 29.00
CA VAL A 263 5.64 28.16 28.65
C VAL A 263 5.74 28.02 27.13
N ASP A 264 6.78 27.33 26.66
CA ASP A 264 6.87 26.93 25.24
C ASP A 264 5.70 25.99 24.91
N PRO A 265 4.81 26.33 23.96
CA PRO A 265 3.69 25.48 23.58
C PRO A 265 4.08 24.03 23.26
N LYS A 266 5.28 23.81 22.70
CA LYS A 266 5.75 22.45 22.37
C LYS A 266 5.96 21.59 23.60
N SER A 267 6.39 22.19 24.72
CA SER A 267 6.58 21.49 26.00
C SER A 267 5.28 20.95 26.61
N LEU A 268 4.12 21.39 26.11
CA LEU A 268 2.80 20.89 26.51
C LEU A 268 2.39 19.62 25.76
N ILE A 269 3.23 19.13 24.84
CA ILE A 269 3.01 17.93 24.04
C ILE A 269 4.07 16.92 24.46
N ARG A 270 3.66 15.71 24.84
CA ARG A 270 4.59 14.70 25.36
C ARG A 270 4.24 13.31 24.87
N VAL A 271 5.28 12.51 24.63
CA VAL A 271 5.18 11.05 24.48
C VAL A 271 5.60 10.41 25.82
N PRO A 272 4.70 9.68 26.50
CA PRO A 272 5.08 8.88 27.68
C PRO A 272 6.10 7.78 27.36
N ASP A 273 6.93 7.41 28.33
CA ASP A 273 7.97 6.37 28.15
C ASP A 273 7.37 4.98 27.83
N ASN A 274 6.14 4.73 28.25
CA ASN A 274 5.36 3.51 28.00
C ASN A 274 4.14 3.77 27.09
N ALA A 275 4.22 4.78 26.20
CA ALA A 275 3.13 5.22 25.30
C ALA A 275 2.44 4.10 24.51
N GLN A 276 3.15 3.01 24.20
CA GLN A 276 2.63 1.85 23.50
C GLN A 276 1.68 1.00 24.36
N TYR A 277 1.83 0.98 25.68
CA TYR A 277 1.13 0.05 26.60
C TYR A 277 -0.15 0.61 27.23
N PHE A 278 -0.53 1.87 26.96
CA PHE A 278 -1.63 2.54 27.67
C PHE A 278 -2.97 1.81 27.61
N ALA A 279 -3.30 1.18 26.48
CA ALA A 279 -4.52 0.39 26.37
C ALA A 279 -4.47 -0.89 27.25
N ALA A 280 -3.32 -1.57 27.32
CA ALA A 280 -3.14 -2.76 28.15
C ALA A 280 -3.09 -2.41 29.66
N ILE A 281 -2.38 -1.33 30.02
CA ILE A 281 -2.37 -0.78 31.39
C ILE A 281 -3.78 -0.36 31.79
N GLY A 282 -4.49 0.33 30.89
CA GLY A 282 -5.87 0.73 31.10
C GLY A 282 -6.84 -0.41 31.33
N ALA A 283 -6.59 -1.57 30.70
CA ALA A 283 -7.35 -2.79 30.95
C ALA A 283 -7.08 -3.33 32.36
N VAL A 284 -5.85 -3.24 32.87
CA VAL A 284 -5.54 -3.53 34.28
C VAL A 284 -6.28 -2.57 35.21
N GLU A 285 -6.25 -1.27 34.91
CA GLU A 285 -6.96 -0.26 35.73
C GLU A 285 -8.45 -0.52 35.83
N TYR A 286 -9.07 -0.93 34.73
CA TYR A 286 -10.46 -1.35 34.72
C TYR A 286 -10.72 -2.49 35.73
N GLY A 287 -9.77 -3.40 35.89
CA GLY A 287 -9.87 -4.52 36.82
C GLY A 287 -9.86 -4.14 38.30
N TYR A 288 -9.26 -3.01 38.68
CA TYR A 288 -9.28 -2.54 40.07
C TYR A 288 -10.67 -2.04 40.49
N ASP A 289 -11.47 -1.56 39.54
CA ASP A 289 -12.84 -1.07 39.77
C ASP A 289 -13.90 -2.18 39.66
N GLU A 290 -13.54 -3.35 39.14
CA GLU A 290 -14.45 -4.48 38.94
C GLU A 290 -14.48 -5.43 40.13
N ASP A 291 -15.65 -6.05 40.32
CA ASP A 291 -15.84 -7.08 41.34
C ASP A 291 -14.80 -8.21 41.20
N ASP A 292 -14.44 -8.72 42.37
CA ASP A 292 -13.44 -9.74 42.62
C ASP A 292 -13.67 -11.05 41.82
N ASP A 293 -14.89 -11.29 41.35
CA ASP A 293 -15.29 -12.44 40.54
C ASP A 293 -15.25 -12.20 39.01
N VAL A 294 -14.77 -11.04 38.58
CA VAL A 294 -14.66 -10.69 37.16
C VAL A 294 -13.24 -10.91 36.61
N GLY A 295 -13.16 -11.47 35.41
CA GLY A 295 -11.92 -11.60 34.65
C GLY A 295 -11.01 -12.73 35.15
N PHE A 296 -11.56 -13.85 35.60
CA PHE A 296 -10.76 -14.99 36.03
C PHE A 296 -9.95 -15.58 34.88
N TYR A 297 -8.62 -15.52 34.99
CA TYR A 297 -7.74 -16.11 33.99
C TYR A 297 -7.78 -17.65 34.08
N THR A 298 -8.16 -18.32 32.99
CA THR A 298 -8.31 -19.79 32.98
C THR A 298 -7.07 -20.53 32.46
N GLY A 299 -5.98 -19.82 32.16
CA GLY A 299 -4.83 -20.39 31.47
C GLY A 299 -4.91 -20.24 29.94
N TYR A 300 -3.92 -20.77 29.23
CA TYR A 300 -3.83 -20.68 27.77
C TYR A 300 -4.27 -21.96 27.02
N ASN A 301 -4.65 -23.02 27.73
CA ASN A 301 -4.92 -24.34 27.13
C ASN A 301 -6.09 -24.32 26.15
N ASP A 302 -7.18 -23.63 26.46
CA ASP A 302 -8.34 -23.54 25.57
C ASP A 302 -8.04 -22.71 24.31
N LEU A 303 -7.16 -21.71 24.42
CA LEU A 303 -6.66 -20.95 23.28
C LEU A 303 -5.78 -21.83 22.37
N GLU A 304 -4.94 -22.68 22.96
CA GLU A 304 -4.15 -23.67 22.23
C GLU A 304 -5.03 -24.72 21.54
N TYR A 305 -6.08 -25.19 22.21
CA TYR A 305 -7.07 -26.10 21.60
C TYR A 305 -7.80 -25.43 20.42
N TYR A 306 -8.24 -24.18 20.57
CA TYR A 306 -8.88 -23.42 19.50
C TYR A 306 -7.99 -23.32 18.26
N LEU A 307 -6.69 -23.04 18.45
CA LEU A 307 -5.71 -22.94 17.38
C LEU A 307 -5.50 -24.26 16.63
N ASN A 308 -5.45 -25.37 17.34
CA ASN A 308 -5.11 -26.68 16.77
C ASN A 308 -6.32 -27.45 16.22
N VAL A 309 -7.52 -27.23 16.75
CA VAL A 309 -8.70 -28.05 16.46
C VAL A 309 -9.95 -27.20 16.20
N GLY A 310 -10.27 -26.27 17.11
CA GLY A 310 -11.55 -25.55 17.10
C GLY A 310 -11.81 -24.66 15.87
N ARG A 311 -10.78 -24.09 15.26
CA ARG A 311 -10.90 -23.23 14.07
C ARG A 311 -11.51 -23.94 12.85
N LEU A 312 -11.19 -25.21 12.63
CA LEU A 312 -11.68 -25.97 11.48
C LEU A 312 -13.16 -26.31 11.63
N ASP A 313 -13.62 -26.55 12.86
CA ASP A 313 -15.01 -26.86 13.14
C ASP A 313 -15.93 -25.63 13.05
N GLU A 314 -15.48 -24.46 13.49
CA GLU A 314 -16.24 -23.20 13.33
C GLU A 314 -16.42 -22.79 11.85
N LYS A 315 -15.53 -23.26 10.95
CA LYS A 315 -15.53 -22.96 9.50
C LYS A 315 -16.28 -23.97 8.63
N LYS A 316 -16.75 -25.08 9.19
CA LYS A 316 -17.52 -26.07 8.41
C LYS A 316 -18.79 -25.43 7.85
N GLY A 317 -18.83 -25.25 6.52
CA GLY A 317 -19.97 -24.69 5.79
C GLY A 317 -19.81 -23.24 5.32
N THR A 318 -18.65 -22.59 5.54
CA THR A 318 -18.40 -21.21 5.07
C THR A 318 -17.60 -21.18 3.77
N GLY A 319 -18.26 -20.94 2.63
CA GLY A 319 -17.60 -20.70 1.34
C GLY A 319 -16.88 -21.92 0.73
N LYS A 320 -16.39 -21.75 -0.50
CA LYS A 320 -15.51 -22.73 -1.20
C LYS A 320 -14.23 -22.02 -1.60
N GLY A 321 -13.11 -22.74 -1.66
CA GLY A 321 -11.85 -22.23 -2.22
C GLY A 321 -11.93 -21.90 -3.71
N LEU A 322 -10.80 -21.51 -4.32
CA LEU A 322 -10.70 -21.18 -5.75
C LEU A 322 -10.78 -22.41 -6.67
N ILE A 323 -10.61 -23.61 -6.11
CA ILE A 323 -10.55 -24.89 -6.81
C ILE A 323 -11.59 -25.81 -6.19
N ASP A 324 -12.43 -26.45 -7.00
CA ASP A 324 -13.40 -27.45 -6.52
C ASP A 324 -12.74 -28.82 -6.32
N ASN A 325 -11.81 -29.22 -7.19
CA ASN A 325 -11.11 -30.50 -7.10
C ASN A 325 -9.75 -30.55 -7.83
N GLN A 326 -8.98 -31.61 -7.59
CA GLN A 326 -7.63 -31.77 -8.14
C GLN A 326 -7.61 -31.91 -9.67
N GLU A 327 -8.62 -32.51 -10.30
CA GLU A 327 -8.68 -32.68 -11.76
C GLU A 327 -8.84 -31.32 -12.45
N GLU A 328 -9.75 -30.49 -11.94
CA GLU A 328 -9.94 -29.11 -12.37
C GLU A 328 -8.64 -28.31 -12.21
N PHE A 329 -7.98 -28.42 -11.06
CA PHE A 329 -6.71 -27.73 -10.81
C PHE A 329 -5.65 -28.09 -11.85
N GLN A 330 -5.44 -29.38 -12.13
CA GLN A 330 -4.46 -29.83 -13.12
C GLN A 330 -4.83 -29.36 -14.53
N ALA A 331 -6.10 -29.39 -14.91
CA ALA A 331 -6.57 -28.88 -16.19
C ALA A 331 -6.33 -27.37 -16.34
N PHE A 332 -6.62 -26.60 -15.28
CA PHE A 332 -6.40 -25.15 -15.25
C PHE A 332 -4.90 -24.81 -15.34
N ILE A 333 -4.06 -25.43 -14.50
CA ILE A 333 -2.62 -25.21 -14.51
C ILE A 333 -2.03 -25.55 -15.88
N LYS A 334 -2.41 -26.68 -16.48
CA LYS A 334 -1.97 -27.06 -17.82
C LYS A 334 -2.37 -26.04 -18.89
N LYS A 335 -3.55 -25.43 -18.77
CA LYS A 335 -4.08 -24.47 -19.76
C LYS A 335 -3.44 -23.08 -19.65
N TYR A 336 -3.18 -22.59 -18.43
CA TYR A 336 -2.81 -21.20 -18.20
C TYR A 336 -1.38 -20.99 -17.70
N THR A 337 -0.63 -22.05 -17.41
CA THR A 337 0.82 -21.94 -17.18
C THR A 337 1.50 -21.63 -18.51
N LYS A 338 2.25 -20.52 -18.54
CA LYS A 338 2.97 -20.07 -19.74
C LYS A 338 4.31 -20.79 -19.84
N GLU A 339 4.69 -21.12 -21.07
CA GLU A 339 6.05 -21.56 -21.36
C GLU A 339 7.05 -20.43 -21.08
N PRO A 340 8.19 -20.71 -20.45
CA PRO A 340 9.24 -19.71 -20.25
C PRO A 340 9.71 -19.14 -21.59
N PHE A 341 9.89 -17.82 -21.65
CA PHE A 341 10.47 -17.18 -22.83
C PHE A 341 11.94 -17.59 -22.99
N ILE A 342 12.32 -17.96 -24.22
CA ILE A 342 13.69 -18.30 -24.59
C ILE A 342 14.29 -17.12 -25.35
N PRO A 343 15.32 -16.43 -24.82
CA PRO A 343 16.01 -15.36 -25.52
C PRO A 343 16.65 -15.83 -26.84
N ALA A 344 16.75 -14.91 -27.80
CA ALA A 344 17.41 -15.18 -29.07
C ALA A 344 18.90 -15.48 -28.89
N THR A 345 19.41 -16.39 -29.72
CA THR A 345 20.85 -16.70 -29.79
C THR A 345 21.51 -15.82 -30.84
N PHE A 346 22.68 -15.27 -30.50
CA PHE A 346 23.50 -14.45 -31.38
C PHE A 346 24.88 -15.08 -31.60
N HIS A 347 25.51 -14.73 -32.71
CA HIS A 347 26.86 -15.20 -33.01
C HIS A 347 27.92 -14.14 -32.69
N PRO A 348 29.12 -14.53 -32.24
CA PRO A 348 30.22 -13.59 -32.03
C PRO A 348 30.50 -12.74 -33.28
N GLY A 349 30.59 -11.42 -33.11
CA GLY A 349 30.79 -10.44 -34.19
C GLY A 349 29.51 -10.02 -34.92
N GLN A 350 28.34 -10.60 -34.60
CA GLN A 350 27.06 -10.18 -35.17
C GLN A 350 26.71 -8.75 -34.73
N VAL A 351 26.21 -7.95 -35.67
CA VAL A 351 25.52 -6.69 -35.36
C VAL A 351 24.02 -6.98 -35.30
N VAL A 352 23.47 -6.97 -34.08
CA VAL A 352 22.05 -7.13 -33.82
C VAL A 352 21.39 -5.78 -33.99
N GLU A 353 20.63 -5.61 -35.08
CA GLU A 353 19.86 -4.41 -35.34
C GLU A 353 18.43 -4.58 -34.80
N GLY A 354 17.94 -3.64 -34.01
CA GLY A 354 16.60 -3.77 -33.42
C GLY A 354 16.03 -2.50 -32.79
N PHE A 355 14.79 -2.60 -32.33
CA PHE A 355 14.02 -1.53 -31.70
C PHE A 355 13.86 -1.82 -30.22
N ILE A 356 13.99 -0.79 -29.38
CA ILE A 356 13.78 -0.93 -27.94
C ILE A 356 12.43 -0.33 -27.58
N GLY A 357 11.62 -1.13 -26.89
CA GLY A 357 10.40 -0.66 -26.25
C GLY A 357 10.58 -0.56 -24.75
N LEU A 358 10.13 0.53 -24.13
CA LEU A 358 10.22 0.78 -22.69
C LEU A 358 8.85 1.10 -22.11
N ASP A 359 8.51 0.45 -21.00
CA ASP A 359 7.36 0.79 -20.16
C ASP A 359 7.86 1.24 -18.77
N GLY A 360 7.89 2.55 -18.56
CA GLY A 360 8.20 3.17 -17.26
C GLY A 360 6.96 3.24 -16.38
N GLY A 361 6.55 2.09 -15.85
CA GLY A 361 5.33 1.93 -15.05
C GLY A 361 5.41 2.54 -13.65
N SER A 362 4.39 2.31 -12.82
CA SER A 362 4.32 2.81 -11.44
C SER A 362 4.90 1.87 -10.39
N THR A 363 4.98 0.57 -10.70
CA THR A 363 5.55 -0.45 -9.82
C THR A 363 6.77 -1.12 -10.44
N SER A 364 6.87 -1.11 -11.77
CA SER A 364 7.94 -1.80 -12.51
C SER A 364 8.26 -1.10 -13.82
N THR A 365 9.53 -1.23 -14.21
CA THR A 365 10.09 -0.76 -15.48
C THR A 365 10.41 -1.98 -16.34
N LYS A 366 10.01 -1.97 -17.61
CA LYS A 366 10.20 -3.10 -18.52
C LYS A 366 10.83 -2.61 -19.82
N GLY A 367 11.69 -3.45 -20.38
CA GLY A 367 12.31 -3.24 -21.67
C GLY A 367 12.23 -4.48 -22.54
N VAL A 368 12.04 -4.30 -23.83
CA VAL A 368 12.16 -5.37 -24.83
C VAL A 368 12.99 -4.91 -26.00
N LEU A 369 13.80 -5.81 -26.55
CA LEU A 369 14.46 -5.63 -27.84
C LEU A 369 13.70 -6.42 -28.91
N LEU A 370 13.26 -5.74 -29.95
CA LEU A 370 12.57 -6.31 -31.10
C LEU A 370 13.47 -6.30 -32.33
N ASP A 371 13.37 -7.33 -33.19
CA ASP A 371 13.98 -7.30 -34.51
C ASP A 371 13.16 -6.48 -35.54
N LYS A 372 13.58 -6.51 -36.81
CA LYS A 372 12.89 -5.78 -37.91
C LYS A 372 11.51 -6.31 -38.24
N ASP A 373 11.27 -7.59 -37.93
CA ASP A 373 10.00 -8.29 -38.11
C ASP A 373 9.12 -8.21 -36.84
N LYS A 374 9.59 -7.47 -35.82
CA LYS A 374 8.95 -7.24 -34.52
C LYS A 374 8.93 -8.47 -33.60
N ASN A 375 9.73 -9.49 -33.88
CA ASN A 375 9.92 -10.60 -32.94
C ASN A 375 10.74 -10.14 -31.74
N ILE A 376 10.44 -10.68 -30.56
CA ILE A 376 11.17 -10.35 -29.33
C ILE A 376 12.48 -11.13 -29.29
N LEU A 377 13.59 -10.41 -29.20
CA LEU A 377 14.93 -10.97 -29.10
C LEU A 377 15.34 -11.20 -27.64
N VAL A 378 15.23 -10.16 -26.82
CA VAL A 378 15.55 -10.19 -25.38
C VAL A 378 14.59 -9.30 -24.61
N LYS A 379 14.48 -9.54 -23.29
CA LYS A 379 13.57 -8.82 -22.39
C LYS A 379 14.30 -8.48 -21.10
N ALA A 380 13.88 -7.39 -20.47
CA ALA A 380 14.28 -7.01 -19.14
C ALA A 380 13.05 -6.54 -18.36
N TYR A 381 12.91 -6.99 -17.12
CA TYR A 381 11.84 -6.61 -16.22
C TYR A 381 12.45 -6.33 -14.85
N GLN A 382 12.14 -5.17 -14.27
CA GLN A 382 12.54 -4.87 -12.90
C GLN A 382 11.46 -4.14 -12.13
N LEU A 383 11.39 -4.38 -10.82
CA LEU A 383 10.61 -3.55 -9.91
C LEU A 383 11.26 -2.17 -9.80
N SER A 384 10.47 -1.11 -9.95
CA SER A 384 10.96 0.26 -9.98
C SER A 384 11.69 0.61 -8.68
N LYS A 385 12.87 1.22 -8.80
CA LYS A 385 13.64 1.81 -7.70
C LYS A 385 13.15 3.21 -7.33
N GLY A 386 12.03 3.66 -7.91
CA GLY A 386 11.41 4.97 -7.68
C GLY A 386 11.91 6.06 -8.62
N ASN A 387 13.11 5.91 -9.19
CA ASN A 387 13.67 6.84 -10.16
C ASN A 387 13.59 6.28 -11.59
N PRO A 388 12.77 6.87 -12.49
CA PRO A 388 12.58 6.34 -13.83
C PRO A 388 13.85 6.42 -14.70
N ILE A 389 14.74 7.38 -14.47
CA ILE A 389 15.98 7.54 -15.25
C ILE A 389 16.97 6.44 -14.87
N GLU A 390 17.19 6.23 -13.58
CA GLU A 390 18.07 5.16 -13.08
C GLU A 390 17.52 3.77 -13.44
N ASP A 391 16.20 3.56 -13.27
CA ASP A 391 15.57 2.30 -13.68
C ASP A 391 15.76 2.01 -15.17
N THR A 392 15.77 3.06 -15.99
CA THR A 392 15.96 2.92 -17.42
C THR A 392 17.42 2.58 -17.76
N LYS A 393 18.40 3.18 -17.08
CA LYS A 393 19.82 2.83 -17.24
C LYS A 393 20.04 1.33 -17.03
N ASP A 394 19.52 0.79 -15.93
CA ASP A 394 19.60 -0.64 -15.62
C ASP A 394 18.99 -1.52 -16.73
N ILE A 395 17.80 -1.14 -17.23
CA ILE A 395 17.09 -1.89 -18.27
C ILE A 395 17.91 -1.89 -19.58
N PHE A 396 18.46 -0.76 -19.99
CA PHE A 396 19.30 -0.70 -21.19
C PHE A 396 20.60 -1.49 -21.03
N GLU A 397 21.24 -1.40 -19.86
CA GLU A 397 22.44 -2.18 -19.55
C GLU A 397 22.15 -3.68 -19.64
N ASN A 398 21.04 -4.13 -19.05
CA ASN A 398 20.62 -5.53 -19.09
C ASN A 398 20.35 -6.02 -20.52
N LEU A 399 19.62 -5.24 -21.34
CA LEU A 399 19.37 -5.59 -22.74
C LEU A 399 20.68 -5.64 -23.55
N LYS A 400 21.60 -4.69 -23.33
CA LYS A 400 22.92 -4.65 -23.97
C LYS A 400 23.78 -5.85 -23.55
N GLU A 401 23.78 -6.20 -22.27
CA GLU A 401 24.56 -7.30 -21.71
C GLU A 401 24.09 -8.66 -22.27
N GLN A 402 22.77 -8.90 -22.36
CA GLN A 402 22.24 -10.15 -22.95
C GLN A 402 22.71 -10.40 -24.39
N VAL A 403 22.90 -9.32 -25.17
CA VAL A 403 23.47 -9.39 -26.53
C VAL A 403 24.99 -9.53 -26.47
N GLY A 404 25.66 -8.72 -25.64
CA GLY A 404 27.11 -8.64 -25.52
C GLY A 404 27.77 -9.90 -24.97
N MET A 405 27.12 -10.61 -24.04
CA MET A 405 27.62 -11.87 -23.49
C MET A 405 27.79 -12.97 -24.54
N GLN A 406 27.09 -12.85 -25.68
CA GLN A 406 27.20 -13.77 -26.82
C GLN A 406 28.24 -13.31 -27.85
N GLY A 407 29.01 -12.26 -27.54
CA GLY A 407 30.01 -11.67 -28.43
C GLY A 407 29.43 -10.81 -29.56
N ALA A 408 28.13 -10.50 -29.52
CA ALA A 408 27.46 -9.66 -30.50
C ALA A 408 27.41 -8.19 -30.05
N THR A 409 27.09 -7.30 -30.98
CA THR A 409 26.95 -5.85 -30.73
C THR A 409 25.54 -5.39 -31.05
N LEU A 410 25.00 -4.49 -30.24
CA LEU A 410 23.64 -3.98 -30.40
C LEU A 410 23.65 -2.63 -31.13
N LYS A 411 22.88 -2.54 -32.23
CA LYS A 411 22.58 -1.30 -32.94
C LYS A 411 21.09 -1.00 -32.83
N VAL A 412 20.76 0.07 -32.11
CA VAL A 412 19.38 0.51 -31.89
C VAL A 412 18.91 1.32 -33.10
N LEU A 413 17.84 0.86 -33.74
CA LEU A 413 17.20 1.51 -34.89
C LEU A 413 16.06 2.45 -34.50
N GLY A 414 15.57 2.34 -33.26
CA GLY A 414 14.58 3.25 -32.70
C GLY A 414 14.17 2.86 -31.28
N VAL A 415 13.67 3.83 -30.53
CA VAL A 415 13.20 3.66 -29.15
C VAL A 415 11.78 4.17 -28.98
N GLY A 416 10.91 3.35 -28.39
CA GLY A 416 9.56 3.76 -27.99
C GLY A 416 9.39 3.71 -26.48
N THR A 417 8.73 4.70 -25.91
CA THR A 417 8.39 4.77 -24.48
C THR A 417 6.88 4.76 -24.26
N THR A 418 6.47 4.16 -23.15
CA THR A 418 5.12 4.20 -22.60
C THR A 418 5.17 4.19 -21.06
N GLY A 419 4.01 4.10 -20.42
CA GLY A 419 3.92 4.16 -18.97
C GLY A 419 3.83 5.58 -18.44
N TYR A 420 3.80 5.69 -17.12
CA TYR A 420 3.75 6.96 -16.38
C TYR A 420 4.98 7.85 -16.64
N ALA A 421 6.14 7.25 -16.91
CA ALA A 421 7.38 7.99 -17.13
C ALA A 421 7.65 8.33 -18.61
N LYS A 422 6.72 8.00 -19.53
CA LYS A 422 6.97 8.07 -20.98
C LYS A 422 7.53 9.41 -21.47
N ASP A 423 7.00 10.53 -20.97
CA ASP A 423 7.34 11.87 -21.48
C ASP A 423 8.73 12.27 -20.98
N VAL A 424 9.02 12.01 -19.70
CA VAL A 424 10.36 12.19 -19.12
C VAL A 424 11.37 11.33 -19.87
N LEU A 425 11.08 10.04 -20.08
CA LEU A 425 11.99 9.12 -20.78
C LEU A 425 12.18 9.50 -22.24
N LYS A 426 11.14 10.01 -22.90
CA LYS A 426 11.24 10.45 -24.29
C LYS A 426 12.22 11.61 -24.43
N ASP A 427 12.09 12.63 -23.58
CA ASP A 427 12.93 13.82 -23.64
C ASP A 427 14.38 13.50 -23.20
N VAL A 428 14.54 12.66 -22.18
CA VAL A 428 15.85 12.26 -21.64
C VAL A 428 16.63 11.38 -22.62
N LEU A 429 15.98 10.38 -23.24
CA LEU A 429 16.65 9.42 -24.12
C LEU A 429 16.72 9.89 -25.58
N GLY A 430 15.96 10.93 -25.95
CA GLY A 430 15.67 11.23 -27.35
C GLY A 430 14.85 10.13 -28.01
N ALA A 431 13.91 9.51 -27.28
CA ALA A 431 13.12 8.40 -27.81
C ALA A 431 12.23 8.85 -28.98
N ASP A 432 12.03 7.96 -29.94
CA ASP A 432 11.35 8.26 -31.20
C ASP A 432 9.83 8.33 -31.03
N ALA A 433 9.28 7.50 -30.15
CA ALA A 433 7.85 7.48 -29.84
C ALA A 433 7.62 7.57 -28.34
N ALA A 434 6.59 8.32 -27.95
CA ALA A 434 6.03 8.29 -26.60
C ALA A 434 4.52 8.09 -26.73
N ILE A 435 4.07 6.85 -26.57
CA ILE A 435 2.66 6.49 -26.75
C ILE A 435 1.98 6.30 -25.40
N VAL A 436 0.66 6.48 -25.38
CA VAL A 436 -0.15 6.15 -24.20
C VAL A 436 -0.20 4.64 -24.01
N GLU A 437 -0.22 4.20 -22.75
CA GLU A 437 -0.22 2.77 -22.38
C GLU A 437 -1.34 1.99 -23.06
N THR A 438 -2.55 2.54 -23.14
CA THR A 438 -3.69 1.86 -23.77
C THR A 438 -3.45 1.54 -25.24
N VAL A 439 -2.73 2.40 -25.97
CA VAL A 439 -2.34 2.13 -27.36
C VAL A 439 -1.25 1.06 -27.38
N ALA A 440 -0.21 1.18 -26.54
CA ALA A 440 0.87 0.20 -26.48
C ALA A 440 0.37 -1.23 -26.17
N HIS A 441 -0.45 -1.38 -25.14
CA HIS A 441 -1.05 -2.67 -24.78
C HIS A 441 -1.96 -3.23 -25.88
N THR A 442 -2.65 -2.37 -26.62
CA THR A 442 -3.49 -2.78 -27.77
C THR A 442 -2.63 -3.24 -28.95
N GLU A 443 -1.59 -2.49 -29.31
CA GLU A 443 -0.66 -2.87 -30.38
C GLU A 443 0.03 -4.20 -30.08
N SER A 444 0.45 -4.43 -28.83
CA SER A 444 1.00 -5.72 -28.42
C SER A 444 -0.01 -6.85 -28.58
N ALA A 445 -1.24 -6.68 -28.09
CA ALA A 445 -2.25 -7.75 -28.18
C ALA A 445 -2.61 -8.09 -29.64
N LEU A 446 -2.79 -7.07 -30.49
CA LEU A 446 -3.10 -7.25 -31.91
C LEU A 446 -1.93 -7.80 -32.73
N HIS A 447 -0.71 -7.72 -32.21
CA HIS A 447 0.46 -8.32 -32.85
C HIS A 447 0.51 -9.85 -32.67
N PHE A 448 0.07 -10.36 -31.52
CA PHE A 448 0.12 -11.80 -31.20
C PHE A 448 -1.21 -12.53 -31.40
N TYR A 449 -2.33 -11.81 -31.38
CA TYR A 449 -3.65 -12.41 -31.39
C TYR A 449 -4.56 -11.71 -32.39
N ASP A 450 -5.11 -12.48 -33.33
CA ASP A 450 -6.15 -12.01 -34.25
C ASP A 450 -7.50 -11.88 -33.55
N ASP A 451 -8.44 -11.12 -34.12
CA ASP A 451 -9.84 -11.05 -33.67
C ASP A 451 -10.03 -10.79 -32.17
N VAL A 452 -9.18 -9.94 -31.59
CA VAL A 452 -9.29 -9.54 -30.18
C VAL A 452 -10.48 -8.60 -30.00
N ASP A 453 -11.35 -8.92 -29.04
CA ASP A 453 -12.51 -8.12 -28.70
C ASP A 453 -12.26 -7.26 -27.46
N VAL A 454 -11.61 -7.83 -26.45
CA VAL A 454 -11.37 -7.17 -25.16
C VAL A 454 -9.96 -7.42 -24.70
N ILE A 455 -9.34 -6.37 -24.19
CA ILE A 455 -8.07 -6.44 -23.48
C ILE A 455 -8.31 -5.99 -22.04
N CYS A 456 -7.86 -6.77 -21.07
CA CYS A 456 -7.86 -6.42 -19.65
C CYS A 456 -6.41 -6.39 -19.15
N ASP A 457 -5.86 -5.19 -18.98
CA ASP A 457 -4.56 -4.94 -18.37
C ASP A 457 -4.74 -4.66 -16.87
N VAL A 458 -4.17 -5.52 -16.03
CA VAL A 458 -4.17 -5.34 -14.57
C VAL A 458 -2.73 -5.10 -14.11
N GLY A 459 -2.38 -3.83 -14.03
CA GLY A 459 -1.08 -3.36 -13.58
C GLY A 459 -0.94 -3.36 -12.06
N GLY A 460 0.15 -2.75 -11.59
CA GLY A 460 0.40 -2.57 -10.16
C GLY A 460 -0.57 -1.59 -9.52
N GLN A 461 -0.89 -0.46 -10.17
CA GLN A 461 -1.72 0.61 -9.57
C GLN A 461 -3.05 0.84 -10.30
N ASP A 462 -3.15 0.41 -11.55
CA ASP A 462 -4.31 0.66 -12.38
C ASP A 462 -4.86 -0.61 -13.03
N ILE A 463 -6.13 -0.51 -13.40
CA ILE A 463 -6.85 -1.48 -14.22
C ILE A 463 -7.25 -0.74 -15.49
N LYS A 464 -6.94 -1.32 -16.65
CA LYS A 464 -7.32 -0.80 -17.96
C LYS A 464 -8.07 -1.88 -18.73
N ILE A 465 -9.24 -1.51 -19.27
CA ILE A 465 -10.04 -2.39 -20.11
C ILE A 465 -10.21 -1.69 -21.45
N MET A 466 -9.65 -2.27 -22.52
CA MET A 466 -9.80 -1.75 -23.87
C MET A 466 -10.80 -2.65 -24.61
N ILE A 467 -11.84 -2.02 -25.18
CA ILE A 467 -12.89 -2.70 -25.94
C ILE A 467 -12.65 -2.36 -27.40
N LEU A 468 -12.44 -3.39 -28.21
CA LEU A 468 -12.09 -3.27 -29.61
C LEU A 468 -13.31 -3.46 -30.51
N ASN A 469 -13.21 -2.95 -31.73
CA ASN A 469 -14.12 -3.22 -32.82
C ASN A 469 -13.30 -3.23 -34.12
N ASN A 470 -13.22 -4.38 -34.78
CA ASN A 470 -12.39 -4.59 -35.97
C ASN A 470 -10.92 -4.13 -35.78
N GLY A 471 -10.30 -4.58 -34.69
CA GLY A 471 -8.90 -4.27 -34.38
C GLY A 471 -8.63 -2.81 -33.99
N LYS A 472 -9.65 -2.01 -33.70
CA LYS A 472 -9.51 -0.61 -33.25
C LYS A 472 -10.16 -0.41 -31.90
N VAL A 473 -9.53 0.40 -31.04
CA VAL A 473 -10.10 0.78 -29.75
C VAL A 473 -11.38 1.58 -29.97
N LYS A 474 -12.52 1.01 -29.57
CA LYS A 474 -13.84 1.65 -29.62
C LYS A 474 -14.15 2.40 -28.34
N ASP A 475 -13.80 1.80 -27.20
CA ASP A 475 -14.02 2.34 -25.86
C ASP A 475 -12.91 1.83 -24.93
N PHE A 476 -12.66 2.53 -23.85
CA PHE A 476 -11.79 2.06 -22.78
C PHE A 476 -12.33 2.47 -21.42
N LYS A 477 -12.05 1.64 -20.42
CA LYS A 477 -12.35 1.90 -19.00
C LYS A 477 -11.04 1.86 -18.23
N LEU A 478 -10.86 2.83 -17.35
CA LEU A 478 -9.61 3.01 -16.65
C LEU A 478 -9.91 3.41 -15.22
N ASN A 479 -9.24 2.75 -14.28
CA ASN A 479 -9.26 3.12 -12.88
C ASN A 479 -7.84 3.41 -12.42
N THR A 480 -7.54 4.68 -12.15
CA THR A 480 -6.27 5.16 -11.61
C THR A 480 -6.36 5.68 -10.18
N GLN A 481 -7.57 5.73 -9.59
CA GLN A 481 -7.77 6.37 -8.29
C GLN A 481 -8.08 5.40 -7.14
N CYS A 482 -8.49 4.16 -7.45
CA CYS A 482 -8.83 3.19 -6.43
C CYS A 482 -7.91 1.97 -6.50
N SER A 483 -7.12 1.74 -5.43
CA SER A 483 -6.24 0.57 -5.30
C SER A 483 -6.97 -0.76 -5.15
N ALA A 484 -8.30 -0.76 -5.19
CA ALA A 484 -9.08 -1.97 -5.01
C ALA A 484 -8.97 -2.86 -6.25
N GLY A 485 -8.30 -4.00 -6.10
CA GLY A 485 -8.16 -4.96 -7.18
C GLY A 485 -7.08 -4.60 -8.21
N ASN A 486 -5.98 -3.98 -7.80
CA ASN A 486 -4.77 -3.94 -8.62
C ASN A 486 -3.69 -4.86 -8.04
N GLY A 487 -2.61 -5.09 -8.80
CA GLY A 487 -1.54 -5.99 -8.41
C GLY A 487 -0.81 -5.55 -7.13
N TYR A 488 -0.67 -4.24 -6.89
CA TYR A 488 0.02 -3.74 -5.70
C TYR A 488 -0.76 -4.03 -4.42
N PHE A 489 -2.09 -3.98 -4.45
CA PHE A 489 -2.90 -4.35 -3.29
C PHE A 489 -2.73 -5.83 -2.92
N LEU A 490 -2.69 -6.72 -3.92
CA LEU A 490 -2.40 -8.14 -3.70
C LEU A 490 -0.97 -8.36 -3.19
N GLN A 491 0.01 -7.68 -3.79
CA GLN A 491 1.42 -7.73 -3.39
C GLN A 491 1.64 -7.25 -1.95
N SER A 492 1.10 -6.07 -1.59
CA SER A 492 1.25 -5.51 -0.24
C SER A 492 0.60 -6.41 0.82
N THR A 493 -0.59 -6.94 0.54
CA THR A 493 -1.24 -7.88 1.46
C THR A 493 -0.43 -9.17 1.62
N ALA A 494 0.11 -9.73 0.53
CA ALA A 494 0.96 -10.92 0.61
C ALA A 494 2.21 -10.66 1.47
N ASN A 495 2.87 -9.52 1.27
CA ASN A 495 4.01 -9.10 2.08
C ASN A 495 3.62 -8.95 3.57
N ASP A 496 2.47 -8.34 3.86
CA ASP A 496 1.93 -8.22 5.23
C ASP A 496 1.71 -9.61 5.89
N PHE A 497 1.47 -10.64 5.08
CA PHE A 497 1.30 -12.04 5.51
C PHE A 497 2.61 -12.85 5.50
N GLY A 498 3.74 -12.20 5.18
CA GLY A 498 5.05 -12.84 5.04
C GLY A 498 5.13 -13.82 3.87
N VAL A 499 4.43 -13.53 2.77
CA VAL A 499 4.42 -14.33 1.53
C VAL A 499 4.98 -13.49 0.40
N GLN A 500 5.97 -14.01 -0.32
CA GLN A 500 6.49 -13.34 -1.51
C GLN A 500 5.39 -13.29 -2.58
N VAL A 501 5.38 -12.24 -3.40
CA VAL A 501 4.30 -12.04 -4.39
C VAL A 501 4.26 -13.16 -5.44
N GLU A 502 5.40 -13.76 -5.73
CA GLU A 502 5.57 -14.92 -6.61
C GLU A 502 4.88 -16.17 -6.04
N ASP A 503 4.87 -16.31 -4.71
CA ASP A 503 4.25 -17.44 -3.99
C ASP A 503 2.75 -17.22 -3.73
N TYR A 504 2.18 -16.10 -4.20
CA TYR A 504 0.78 -15.75 -3.92
C TYR A 504 -0.17 -16.85 -4.39
N ALA A 505 -0.02 -17.27 -5.66
CA ALA A 505 -0.95 -18.21 -6.28
C ALA A 505 -0.93 -19.56 -5.56
N ASP A 506 0.28 -20.10 -5.34
CA ASP A 506 0.49 -21.38 -4.66
C ASP A 506 -0.03 -21.35 -3.22
N THR A 507 0.06 -20.20 -2.55
CA THR A 507 -0.52 -20.02 -1.21
C THR A 507 -2.04 -19.99 -1.28
N ALA A 508 -2.63 -19.17 -2.15
CA ALA A 508 -4.08 -19.06 -2.29
C ALA A 508 -4.76 -20.38 -2.71
N PHE A 509 -4.11 -21.20 -3.54
CA PHE A 509 -4.66 -22.49 -3.97
C PHE A 509 -4.71 -23.56 -2.87
N LYS A 510 -4.02 -23.36 -1.72
CA LYS A 510 -4.13 -24.25 -0.56
C LYS A 510 -5.44 -24.07 0.22
N ALA A 511 -6.17 -22.99 -0.03
CA ALA A 511 -7.40 -22.69 0.69
C ALA A 511 -8.54 -23.62 0.28
N GLU A 512 -9.04 -24.41 1.22
CA GLU A 512 -10.25 -25.23 1.03
C GLU A 512 -11.54 -24.37 1.07
N SER A 513 -11.46 -23.23 1.76
CA SER A 513 -12.54 -22.24 1.88
C SER A 513 -11.98 -20.83 1.89
N MET A 514 -12.79 -19.83 1.57
CA MET A 514 -12.38 -18.42 1.60
C MET A 514 -13.50 -17.51 2.08
N PRO A 515 -13.18 -16.37 2.74
CA PRO A 515 -14.18 -15.40 3.12
C PRO A 515 -14.70 -14.64 1.89
N GLU A 516 -15.94 -14.15 1.96
CA GLU A 516 -16.49 -13.30 0.91
C GLU A 516 -16.19 -11.82 1.17
N PHE A 517 -15.35 -11.24 0.32
CA PHE A 517 -15.08 -9.81 0.31
C PHE A 517 -16.15 -9.01 -0.44
N GLY A 518 -16.47 -7.83 0.09
CA GLY A 518 -17.11 -6.78 -0.70
C GLY A 518 -16.15 -6.23 -1.76
N TYR A 519 -16.68 -5.87 -2.94
CA TYR A 519 -15.91 -5.18 -3.97
C TYR A 519 -16.13 -3.65 -3.88
N GLY A 520 -15.18 -2.85 -4.36
CA GLY A 520 -15.27 -1.39 -4.36
C GLY A 520 -14.03 -0.71 -3.82
N CYS A 521 -13.98 -0.36 -2.53
CA CYS A 521 -12.91 0.43 -1.94
C CYS A 521 -11.85 -0.44 -1.25
N ALA A 522 -10.57 -0.21 -1.53
CA ALA A 522 -9.45 -0.94 -0.92
C ALA A 522 -9.39 -0.75 0.60
N VAL A 523 -9.81 0.41 1.09
CA VAL A 523 -9.85 0.70 2.52
C VAL A 523 -10.87 -0.19 3.22
N PHE A 524 -12.04 -0.44 2.62
CA PHE A 524 -13.00 -1.37 3.19
C PHE A 524 -12.53 -2.81 3.11
N MET A 525 -11.90 -3.22 2.01
CA MET A 525 -11.29 -4.55 1.94
C MET A 525 -10.17 -4.75 2.98
N GLN A 526 -9.44 -3.70 3.34
CA GLN A 526 -8.45 -3.77 4.43
C GLN A 526 -9.10 -3.94 5.80
N SER A 527 -10.21 -3.24 6.05
CA SER A 527 -11.02 -3.48 7.25
C SER A 527 -11.56 -4.90 7.28
N ASP A 528 -12.05 -5.41 6.14
CA ASP A 528 -12.54 -6.78 6.00
C ASP A 528 -11.41 -7.80 6.27
N ILE A 529 -10.18 -7.57 5.79
CA ILE A 529 -9.02 -8.43 6.11
C ILE A 529 -8.83 -8.53 7.63
N VAL A 530 -8.87 -7.41 8.34
CA VAL A 530 -8.72 -7.40 9.81
C VAL A 530 -9.89 -8.13 10.47
N ASP A 531 -11.12 -7.93 9.99
CA ASP A 531 -12.29 -8.64 10.51
C ASP A 531 -12.24 -10.15 10.24
N PHE A 532 -11.72 -10.57 9.09
CA PHE A 532 -11.51 -11.98 8.80
C PHE A 532 -10.39 -12.59 9.65
N GLN A 533 -9.30 -11.85 9.89
CA GLN A 533 -8.28 -12.26 10.87
C GLN A 533 -8.88 -12.43 12.27
N ARG A 534 -9.75 -11.49 12.70
CA ARG A 534 -10.47 -11.60 13.98
C ARG A 534 -11.39 -12.82 14.04
N GLN A 535 -11.91 -13.29 12.90
CA GLN A 535 -12.71 -14.50 12.81
C GLN A 535 -11.86 -15.79 12.68
N GLY A 536 -10.54 -15.67 12.59
CA GLY A 536 -9.62 -16.81 12.50
C GLY A 536 -9.37 -17.32 11.07
N TRP A 537 -9.73 -16.56 10.05
CA TRP A 537 -9.34 -16.86 8.66
C TRP A 537 -7.82 -16.81 8.52
N GLN A 538 -7.26 -17.83 7.86
CA GLN A 538 -5.85 -17.98 7.60
C GLN A 538 -5.43 -17.16 6.38
N LYS A 539 -4.13 -16.93 6.24
CA LYS A 539 -3.58 -16.10 5.17
C LYS A 539 -3.91 -16.65 3.78
N GLU A 540 -3.81 -17.96 3.56
CA GLU A 540 -4.17 -18.62 2.30
C GLU A 540 -5.64 -18.42 1.93
N GLU A 541 -6.54 -18.51 2.90
CA GLU A 541 -7.98 -18.32 2.72
C GLU A 541 -8.30 -16.86 2.38
N ILE A 542 -7.68 -15.92 3.10
CA ILE A 542 -7.84 -14.48 2.83
C ILE A 542 -7.28 -14.14 1.44
N MET A 543 -6.10 -14.63 1.08
CA MET A 543 -5.49 -14.42 -0.23
C MET A 543 -6.35 -15.00 -1.37
N ALA A 544 -6.98 -16.16 -1.16
CA ALA A 544 -7.96 -16.71 -2.08
C ALA A 544 -9.18 -15.79 -2.24
N GLY A 545 -9.74 -15.29 -1.13
CA GLY A 545 -10.85 -14.33 -1.13
C GLY A 545 -10.52 -13.02 -1.87
N LEU A 546 -9.29 -12.51 -1.71
CA LEU A 546 -8.81 -11.32 -2.40
C LEU A 546 -8.59 -11.54 -3.91
N ALA A 547 -8.09 -12.71 -4.31
CA ALA A 547 -8.05 -13.08 -5.72
C ALA A 547 -9.47 -13.17 -6.31
N ASN A 548 -10.42 -13.73 -5.56
CA ASN A 548 -11.81 -13.87 -5.99
C ASN A 548 -12.58 -12.54 -6.10
N VAL A 549 -12.22 -11.51 -5.31
CA VAL A 549 -12.86 -10.18 -5.41
C VAL A 549 -12.25 -9.30 -6.51
N LEU A 550 -11.03 -9.59 -6.96
CA LEU A 550 -10.36 -8.89 -8.06
C LEU A 550 -11.26 -8.73 -9.31
N PRO A 551 -11.83 -9.79 -9.90
CA PRO A 551 -12.68 -9.65 -11.09
C PRO A 551 -13.98 -8.89 -10.81
N LYS A 552 -14.52 -8.93 -9.58
CA LYS A 552 -15.67 -8.10 -9.19
C LYS A 552 -15.31 -6.61 -9.28
N ASN A 553 -14.11 -6.22 -8.83
CA ASN A 553 -13.60 -4.85 -8.98
C ASN A 553 -13.42 -4.48 -10.47
N ILE A 554 -12.80 -5.35 -11.27
CA ILE A 554 -12.56 -5.11 -12.70
C ILE A 554 -13.89 -4.92 -13.46
N TRP A 555 -14.81 -5.87 -13.36
CA TRP A 555 -15.97 -5.95 -14.26
C TRP A 555 -17.24 -5.29 -13.71
N LEU A 556 -17.40 -5.17 -12.39
CA LEU A 556 -18.59 -4.55 -11.80
C LEU A 556 -18.36 -3.12 -11.38
N TYR A 557 -17.17 -2.81 -10.83
CA TYR A 557 -16.85 -1.48 -10.33
C TYR A 557 -16.21 -0.59 -11.40
N VAL A 558 -15.15 -1.07 -12.06
CA VAL A 558 -14.41 -0.29 -13.07
C VAL A 558 -15.13 -0.25 -14.40
N SER A 559 -15.46 -1.42 -14.97
CA SER A 559 -16.10 -1.46 -16.28
C SER A 559 -17.59 -1.07 -16.20
N GLN A 560 -18.25 -1.45 -15.11
CA GLN A 560 -19.71 -1.36 -14.93
C GLN A 560 -20.48 -2.13 -16.01
N ILE A 561 -19.90 -3.23 -16.53
CA ILE A 561 -20.46 -4.04 -17.60
C ILE A 561 -20.87 -5.42 -17.04
N PRO A 562 -22.12 -5.59 -16.60
CA PRO A 562 -22.55 -6.84 -15.94
C PRO A 562 -22.73 -8.01 -16.89
N ASN A 563 -22.97 -7.76 -18.19
CA ASN A 563 -23.09 -8.80 -19.21
C ASN A 563 -21.92 -8.71 -20.20
N LEU A 564 -20.96 -9.63 -20.03
CA LEU A 564 -19.71 -9.62 -20.77
C LEU A 564 -19.85 -10.10 -22.22
N SER A 565 -20.91 -10.84 -22.58
CA SER A 565 -21.14 -11.28 -23.96
C SER A 565 -21.40 -10.13 -24.93
N LYS A 566 -21.71 -8.92 -24.42
CA LYS A 566 -21.81 -7.71 -25.25
C LYS A 566 -20.46 -7.16 -25.71
N LEU A 567 -19.37 -7.63 -25.11
CA LEU A 567 -18.03 -7.15 -25.40
C LEU A 567 -17.35 -7.96 -26.50
N GLY A 568 -17.86 -9.14 -26.82
CA GLY A 568 -17.26 -10.09 -27.76
C GLY A 568 -16.89 -11.41 -27.08
N THR A 569 -16.17 -12.25 -27.80
CA THR A 569 -15.82 -13.61 -27.36
C THR A 569 -14.37 -13.72 -26.92
N LYS A 570 -13.44 -12.94 -27.48
CA LYS A 570 -12.00 -13.09 -27.24
C LYS A 570 -11.47 -12.05 -26.24
N PHE A 571 -11.12 -12.51 -25.05
CA PHE A 571 -10.60 -11.71 -23.94
C PHE A 571 -9.11 -11.97 -23.76
N ILE A 572 -8.27 -10.93 -23.88
CA ILE A 572 -6.84 -10.99 -23.61
C ILE A 572 -6.56 -10.40 -22.23
N LEU A 573 -6.08 -11.23 -21.31
CA LEU A 573 -5.61 -10.80 -19.99
C LEU A 573 -4.13 -10.47 -20.08
N GLN A 574 -3.76 -9.25 -19.68
CA GLN A 574 -2.37 -8.79 -19.62
C GLN A 574 -2.09 -7.95 -18.36
N GLY A 575 -0.86 -7.49 -18.20
CA GLY A 575 -0.37 -6.83 -17.00
C GLY A 575 0.34 -7.79 -16.03
N GLY A 576 1.19 -7.23 -15.15
CA GLY A 576 2.01 -8.00 -14.21
C GLY A 576 1.19 -8.88 -13.26
N THR A 577 -0.05 -8.49 -12.93
CA THR A 577 -0.93 -9.28 -12.06
C THR A 577 -1.29 -10.64 -12.65
N GLN A 578 -1.24 -10.79 -13.98
CA GLN A 578 -1.58 -12.04 -14.66
C GLN A 578 -0.48 -13.10 -14.59
N HIS A 579 0.66 -12.81 -13.93
CA HIS A 579 1.59 -13.85 -13.48
C HIS A 579 1.04 -14.63 -12.27
N ASN A 580 0.11 -14.04 -11.50
CA ASN A 580 -0.53 -14.71 -10.38
C ASN A 580 -1.69 -15.58 -10.89
N LEU A 581 -1.47 -16.90 -10.95
CA LEU A 581 -2.46 -17.84 -11.47
C LEU A 581 -3.75 -17.91 -10.64
N ALA A 582 -3.75 -17.55 -9.35
CA ALA A 582 -4.98 -17.44 -8.57
C ALA A 582 -5.84 -16.25 -9.04
N ALA A 583 -5.21 -15.13 -9.38
CA ALA A 583 -5.89 -13.98 -9.98
C ALA A 583 -6.41 -14.28 -11.40
N VAL A 584 -5.68 -15.09 -12.17
CA VAL A 584 -6.15 -15.59 -13.49
C VAL A 584 -7.34 -16.53 -13.30
N LYS A 585 -7.28 -17.51 -12.39
CA LYS A 585 -8.38 -18.44 -12.11
C LYS A 585 -9.67 -17.70 -11.78
N ALA A 586 -9.60 -16.78 -10.83
CA ALA A 586 -10.73 -15.96 -10.43
C ALA A 586 -11.30 -15.14 -11.61
N GLN A 587 -10.45 -14.54 -12.45
CA GLN A 587 -10.91 -13.81 -13.63
C GLN A 587 -11.59 -14.70 -14.66
N VAL A 588 -11.01 -15.86 -14.97
CA VAL A 588 -11.59 -16.84 -15.91
C VAL A 588 -12.96 -17.28 -15.42
N ASP A 589 -13.07 -17.75 -14.18
CA ASP A 589 -14.34 -18.20 -13.59
C ASP A 589 -15.39 -17.09 -13.57
N PHE A 590 -14.98 -15.87 -13.25
CA PHE A 590 -15.88 -14.73 -13.25
C PHE A 590 -16.38 -14.41 -14.66
N ILE A 591 -15.48 -14.40 -15.66
CA ILE A 591 -15.85 -14.13 -17.04
C ILE A 591 -16.82 -15.20 -17.53
N GLU A 592 -16.49 -16.48 -17.34
CA GLU A 592 -17.31 -17.62 -17.74
C GLU A 592 -18.69 -17.60 -17.04
N SER A 593 -18.75 -17.37 -15.74
CA SER A 593 -20.01 -17.32 -14.99
C SER A 593 -20.90 -16.11 -15.32
N ARG A 594 -20.32 -15.01 -15.83
CA ARG A 594 -21.06 -13.80 -16.25
C ARG A 594 -21.28 -13.71 -17.75
N TYR A 595 -20.75 -14.65 -18.53
CA TYR A 595 -20.95 -14.71 -19.96
C TYR A 595 -22.34 -15.28 -20.28
N ARG A 596 -23.25 -14.43 -20.75
CA ARG A 596 -24.63 -14.83 -21.12
C ARG A 596 -24.83 -14.89 -22.64
N GLY A 597 -23.86 -15.44 -23.35
CA GLY A 597 -24.00 -15.79 -24.77
C GLY A 597 -24.89 -17.04 -24.93
N LYS A 598 -25.74 -17.08 -25.95
CA LYS A 598 -26.65 -18.22 -26.17
C LYS A 598 -25.94 -19.43 -26.80
N ASP A 599 -24.97 -19.18 -27.69
CA ASP A 599 -24.34 -20.21 -28.54
C ASP A 599 -22.80 -20.08 -28.59
N GLU A 600 -22.21 -19.24 -27.75
CA GLU A 600 -20.77 -18.95 -27.73
C GLU A 600 -20.25 -19.02 -26.29
N THR A 601 -19.02 -19.50 -26.13
CA THR A 601 -18.28 -19.44 -24.88
C THR A 601 -17.19 -18.37 -24.96
N PRO A 602 -16.85 -17.70 -23.85
CA PRO A 602 -15.74 -16.75 -23.87
C PRO A 602 -14.43 -17.50 -24.06
N ASN A 603 -13.59 -17.01 -24.96
CA ASN A 603 -12.21 -17.43 -25.11
C ASN A 603 -11.32 -16.47 -24.32
N VAL A 604 -10.94 -16.87 -23.11
CA VAL A 604 -10.04 -16.12 -22.24
C VAL A 604 -8.61 -16.60 -22.45
N ILE A 605 -7.74 -15.69 -22.84
CA ILE A 605 -6.33 -15.94 -23.14
C ILE A 605 -5.48 -15.04 -22.23
N VAL A 606 -4.46 -15.60 -21.59
CA VAL A 606 -3.43 -14.79 -20.92
C VAL A 606 -2.35 -14.50 -21.94
N HIS A 607 -2.00 -13.24 -22.12
CA HIS A 607 -0.94 -12.87 -23.05
C HIS A 607 0.39 -13.50 -22.62
N ASP A 608 1.09 -14.15 -23.55
CA ASP A 608 2.35 -14.86 -23.28
C ASP A 608 3.44 -13.97 -22.67
N HIS A 609 3.33 -12.66 -22.87
CA HIS A 609 4.26 -11.64 -22.41
C HIS A 609 3.53 -10.55 -21.63
N CYS A 610 2.54 -10.97 -20.83
CA CYS A 610 1.63 -10.07 -20.12
C CYS A 610 2.34 -8.99 -19.28
N GLY A 611 3.53 -9.29 -18.73
CA GLY A 611 4.31 -8.34 -17.94
C GLY A 611 4.95 -7.23 -18.77
N GLU A 612 5.28 -7.50 -20.03
CA GLU A 612 6.02 -6.61 -20.94
C GLU A 612 5.17 -6.05 -22.09
N SER A 613 3.89 -6.40 -22.18
CA SER A 613 3.02 -6.00 -23.31
C SER A 613 3.03 -4.49 -23.61
N GLY A 614 3.12 -3.64 -22.58
CA GLY A 614 3.28 -2.19 -22.78
C GLY A 614 4.58 -1.83 -23.48
N ALA A 615 5.71 -2.41 -23.05
CA ALA A 615 7.01 -2.20 -23.67
C ALA A 615 7.02 -2.72 -25.12
N ILE A 616 6.42 -3.90 -25.36
CA ILE A 616 6.30 -4.48 -26.71
C ILE A 616 5.57 -3.54 -27.66
N GLY A 617 4.40 -3.04 -27.27
CA GLY A 617 3.66 -2.09 -28.09
C GLY A 617 4.43 -0.80 -28.40
N ALA A 618 5.19 -0.29 -27.42
CA ALA A 618 6.04 0.88 -27.62
C ALA A 618 7.18 0.61 -28.63
N GLY A 619 7.81 -0.56 -28.55
CA GLY A 619 8.83 -0.99 -29.52
C GLY A 619 8.26 -1.18 -30.93
N ILE A 620 7.05 -1.73 -31.05
CA ILE A 620 6.34 -1.89 -32.34
C ILE A 620 6.07 -0.53 -32.98
N GLU A 621 5.69 0.47 -32.20
CA GLU A 621 5.49 1.83 -32.71
C GLU A 621 6.80 2.46 -33.21
N ALA A 622 7.90 2.28 -32.47
CA ALA A 622 9.22 2.71 -32.94
C ALA A 622 9.60 2.04 -34.26
N ALA A 623 9.36 0.73 -34.39
CA ALA A 623 9.56 -0.01 -35.63
C ALA A 623 8.70 0.53 -36.78
N ARG A 624 7.42 0.86 -36.51
CA ARG A 624 6.50 1.45 -37.50
C ARG A 624 7.01 2.78 -38.02
N LEU A 625 7.50 3.65 -37.14
CA LEU A 625 8.06 4.95 -37.53
C LEU A 625 9.32 4.79 -38.38
N TRP A 626 10.20 3.87 -38.01
CA TRP A 626 11.40 3.56 -38.78
C TRP A 626 11.09 3.01 -40.18
N HIS A 627 10.14 2.08 -40.29
CA HIS A 627 9.65 1.56 -41.58
C HIS A 627 9.04 2.66 -42.47
N ASN A 628 8.53 3.75 -41.86
CA ASN A 628 8.05 4.93 -42.57
C ASN A 628 9.15 5.96 -42.87
N GLY A 629 10.43 5.59 -42.73
CA GLY A 629 11.58 6.40 -43.10
C GLY A 629 12.10 7.31 -41.99
N ARG A 630 11.66 7.15 -40.73
CA ARG A 630 12.20 7.92 -39.62
C ARG A 630 13.56 7.37 -39.17
N GLU A 631 14.57 8.23 -39.15
CA GLU A 631 15.84 7.95 -38.48
C GLU A 631 15.73 8.21 -36.97
N THR A 632 16.42 7.39 -36.16
CA THR A 632 16.30 7.48 -34.70
C THR A 632 16.94 8.75 -34.14
N THR A 633 16.28 9.38 -33.19
CA THR A 633 16.82 10.50 -32.40
C THR A 633 17.45 10.07 -31.08
N PHE A 634 17.49 8.76 -30.83
CA PHE A 634 18.03 8.17 -29.62
C PHE A 634 19.48 8.57 -29.39
N ILE A 635 19.81 8.96 -28.15
CA ILE A 635 21.13 9.49 -27.80
C ILE A 635 22.27 8.46 -27.92
N GLY A 636 21.93 7.16 -27.95
CA GLY A 636 22.90 6.07 -28.01
C GLY A 636 23.11 5.39 -26.65
N LEU A 637 23.56 4.13 -26.69
CA LEU A 637 23.69 3.29 -25.49
C LEU A 637 24.78 3.78 -24.52
N GLU A 638 25.88 4.36 -25.03
CA GLU A 638 26.97 4.83 -24.17
C GLU A 638 26.58 6.13 -23.43
N GLU A 639 25.85 7.02 -24.10
CA GLU A 639 25.41 8.30 -23.53
C GLU A 639 24.40 8.15 -22.38
N ILE A 640 23.68 7.02 -22.31
CA ILE A 640 22.73 6.73 -21.23
C ILE A 640 23.42 6.72 -19.87
N ASN A 641 24.63 6.16 -19.78
CA ASN A 641 25.35 6.02 -18.52
C ASN A 641 25.80 7.37 -17.96
N ASP A 642 26.02 8.35 -18.84
CA ASP A 642 26.49 9.70 -18.50
C ASP A 642 25.35 10.68 -18.19
N ILE A 643 24.08 10.24 -18.26
CA ILE A 643 22.93 11.08 -17.90
C ILE A 643 23.03 11.48 -16.43
N SER A 644 23.13 12.79 -16.20
CA SER A 644 23.01 13.39 -14.88
C SER A 644 21.81 14.33 -14.85
N TYR A 645 21.13 14.42 -13.71
CA TYR A 645 19.98 15.29 -13.55
C TYR A 645 20.02 16.03 -12.21
N LYS A 646 19.36 17.18 -12.17
CA LYS A 646 19.12 17.94 -10.95
C LYS A 646 17.62 18.25 -10.86
N SER A 647 17.01 17.88 -9.74
CA SER A 647 15.63 18.26 -9.44
C SER A 647 15.61 19.58 -8.65
N THR A 648 14.80 20.53 -9.10
CA THR A 648 14.62 21.84 -8.46
C THR A 648 13.15 22.10 -8.20
N THR A 649 12.79 22.27 -6.93
CA THR A 649 11.43 22.64 -6.49
C THR A 649 11.55 23.71 -5.41
N ASN A 650 11.26 24.97 -5.71
CA ASN A 650 11.38 26.10 -4.79
C ASN A 650 10.39 27.21 -5.17
N GLU A 651 10.34 28.33 -4.42
CA GLU A 651 9.43 29.43 -4.74
C GLU A 651 9.56 29.97 -6.18
N GLY A 652 10.75 29.85 -6.80
CA GLY A 652 10.99 30.21 -8.19
C GLY A 652 10.27 29.29 -9.19
N THR A 653 9.89 28.07 -8.80
CA THR A 653 9.14 27.14 -9.65
C THR A 653 7.62 27.22 -9.45
N ARG A 654 7.14 28.12 -8.58
CA ARG A 654 5.71 28.26 -8.27
C ARG A 654 4.88 28.56 -9.53
N CYS A 655 3.84 27.76 -9.74
CA CYS A 655 2.84 27.92 -10.79
C CYS A 655 1.83 28.99 -10.37
N TYR A 656 1.40 29.85 -11.29
CA TYR A 656 0.36 30.86 -11.04
C TYR A 656 -0.81 30.76 -12.04
N PHE A 657 -0.91 29.65 -12.78
CA PHE A 657 -1.98 29.44 -13.77
C PHE A 657 -3.36 29.18 -13.14
N CYS A 658 -3.41 28.80 -11.87
CA CYS A 658 -4.66 28.65 -11.13
C CYS A 658 -4.52 29.08 -9.66
N LYS A 659 -5.64 29.11 -8.92
CA LYS A 659 -5.69 29.57 -7.53
C LYS A 659 -4.87 28.71 -6.55
N ASN A 660 -4.54 27.47 -6.91
CA ASN A 660 -3.77 26.56 -6.04
C ASN A 660 -2.32 26.99 -5.87
N LYS A 661 -1.80 27.83 -6.77
CA LYS A 661 -0.44 28.37 -6.75
C LYS A 661 0.63 27.31 -6.42
N CYS A 662 0.53 26.10 -6.97
CA CYS A 662 1.34 24.96 -6.57
C CYS A 662 2.83 25.14 -6.92
N LEU A 663 3.72 24.59 -6.10
CA LEU A 663 5.14 24.45 -6.45
C LEU A 663 5.28 23.40 -7.55
N ARG A 664 6.10 23.66 -8.57
CA ARG A 664 6.42 22.69 -9.64
C ARG A 664 7.82 22.13 -9.42
N THR A 665 8.02 20.89 -9.83
CA THR A 665 9.37 20.29 -9.87
C THR A 665 9.93 20.39 -11.27
N PHE A 666 11.10 21.01 -11.41
CA PHE A 666 11.83 21.08 -12.67
C PHE A 666 12.96 20.06 -12.61
N ILE A 667 13.06 19.21 -13.63
CA ILE A 667 14.14 18.23 -13.76
C ILE A 667 15.07 18.72 -14.85
N ASP A 668 16.22 19.27 -14.44
CA ASP A 668 17.26 19.74 -15.35
C ASP A 668 18.17 18.55 -15.69
N VAL A 669 18.07 18.06 -16.92
CA VAL A 669 18.84 16.89 -17.39
C VAL A 669 20.02 17.36 -18.22
N LYS A 670 21.21 16.87 -17.89
CA LYS A 670 22.43 17.11 -18.65
C LYS A 670 22.80 15.84 -19.41
N ILE A 671 22.86 15.97 -20.72
CA ILE A 671 23.24 14.92 -21.67
C ILE A 671 24.52 15.40 -22.38
N ASN A 672 25.50 14.52 -22.58
CA ASN A 672 26.73 14.84 -23.32
C ASN A 672 26.47 14.80 -24.84
N LYS A 673 25.58 15.67 -25.36
CA LYS A 673 25.42 15.80 -26.82
C LYS A 673 26.52 16.67 -27.43
N PRO A 674 27.15 16.28 -28.56
CA PRO A 674 27.77 17.26 -29.45
C PRO A 674 26.65 18.20 -29.95
N GLN A 675 26.78 19.50 -29.71
CA GLN A 675 25.82 20.49 -30.19
C GLN A 675 25.77 20.46 -31.72
N VAL A 676 24.62 20.08 -32.29
CA VAL A 676 24.26 20.46 -33.65
C VAL A 676 23.62 21.84 -33.53
N GLU A 677 24.30 22.86 -34.04
CA GLU A 677 23.82 24.25 -34.05
C GLU A 677 22.53 24.36 -34.89
N GLU A 678 21.36 24.39 -34.24
CA GLU A 678 20.14 24.88 -34.89
C GLU A 678 20.19 26.41 -34.94
N GLN A 679 20.52 26.96 -36.11
CA GLN A 679 20.32 28.37 -36.42
C GLN A 679 18.83 28.69 -36.51
N VAL A 680 18.22 29.07 -35.38
CA VAL A 680 16.86 29.65 -35.39
C VAL A 680 16.97 31.12 -35.78
N GLN A 681 16.68 31.41 -37.06
CA GLN A 681 16.37 32.77 -37.51
C GLN A 681 15.06 33.24 -36.86
N ALA A 682 15.15 34.24 -35.99
CA ALA A 682 14.01 34.92 -35.41
C ALA A 682 13.21 35.67 -36.50
N GLN A 683 12.06 35.14 -36.91
CA GLN A 683 11.01 35.92 -37.54
C GLN A 683 10.05 36.41 -36.45
N SER A 684 9.99 37.73 -36.31
CA SER A 684 9.09 38.45 -35.42
C SER A 684 7.64 38.37 -35.93
N GLU A 685 6.73 37.78 -35.15
CA GLU A 685 5.29 37.91 -35.33
C GLU A 685 4.67 38.99 -34.41
N PRO A 686 3.53 39.60 -34.81
CA PRO A 686 3.09 40.90 -34.32
C PRO A 686 2.27 40.83 -33.03
N LYS A 687 2.44 41.85 -32.18
CA LYS A 687 1.66 42.07 -30.96
C LYS A 687 0.17 42.23 -31.26
N ILE A 688 -0.65 41.35 -30.70
CA ILE A 688 -2.11 41.52 -30.63
C ILE A 688 -2.45 42.24 -29.31
N GLU A 689 -2.99 43.45 -29.43
CA GLU A 689 -3.48 44.25 -28.31
C GLU A 689 -4.73 43.63 -27.68
N GLY A 690 -4.79 43.70 -26.34
CA GLY A 690 -5.79 43.04 -25.53
C GLY A 690 -7.20 43.60 -25.65
N LYS A 691 -8.19 42.72 -25.78
CA LYS A 691 -9.59 43.00 -25.44
C LYS A 691 -9.88 42.55 -24.01
N LYS A 692 -10.13 43.53 -23.15
CA LYS A 692 -10.80 43.36 -21.85
C LYS A 692 -12.20 42.82 -22.08
N PHE A 693 -12.57 41.74 -21.38
CA PHE A 693 -13.97 41.47 -21.04
C PHE A 693 -14.16 41.65 -19.55
N LYS A 694 -15.15 42.49 -19.21
CA LYS A 694 -15.62 42.79 -17.86
C LYS A 694 -16.57 41.70 -17.36
N SER A 695 -16.53 41.54 -16.04
CA SER A 695 -17.46 40.90 -15.07
C SER A 695 -17.80 39.44 -15.28
#